data_AF-A0A8T3LPD4-F1
#
_entry.id   AF-A0A8T3LPD4-F1
#
_cell.length_a   1.000
_cell.length_b   1.000
_cell.length_c   1.000
_cell.angle_alpha   90.00
_cell.angle_beta   90.00
_cell.angle_gamma   90.00
#
_symmetry.space_group_name_H-M   'P 1'
#
loop_
_entity.id
_entity.type
_entity.pdbx_description
1 polymer ?
#
loop_
_entity_poly.entity_id
_entity_poly.type
_entity_poly.pdbx_seq_one_letter_code
_entity_poly.pdbx_strand_id
1 'polypeptide(L)'
;IRWIPSFGYERELDWLLNMHDWMISKKRYWGLALPIYDCEACGIFDVVGGRDELRQRAVEGWQRFEGHTPHRPYVDEVKIACRSCGKPVSRIADVGNPWLDAGIVPFSTLHYREEPEYWRQWFPADFISESLPGQFRNWFYSMLAMSTVLRREPPFRTIFGYMTLFAEDGRPMHKSSGNSIEFNDAAERIGADVMRWTYAKARPEDNLLFGYHATDEARRELLVLWNVFVFFVTYARLAGWRPGPGAAGTGAGASNVLDRWIASRTAALAASVRADLDDFDTRAASQAISTHIDELSQWYLRRGRRRFSRNGDPADRDAAFVALHGALVGLTRILAPILPFLAERMYGVLVGSLEGEDASVHLTAWPDEELAPSREGSLERAMTSVVRAVELVRTLRSQSGLKVRQPLGTLWLALPGGMLAVGISPEDTEAMLALIADETNVRRVELIGDESELVERRVKPLLPKIGKRLGSAIPAIMVAARAGDVEFLPGGGVRLAGVELAADEVEILATPRPGTAVAHDEGIVVVIDTVIDDDLRAEGDARELSRAIQDLRKQAELALDDRIEVWVAGPAEAREALSPHLAKIAADTLAVQIHTSDALPDGDAGAELALSGGLVRVTLRRCRPPAASASAGAEP
;
A
#
# COMPACT_ATOMS: atom_id res chain seq x y z
N ILE A 1 15.34 22.22 -15.09
CA ILE A 1 15.25 21.63 -13.73
C ILE A 1 13.78 21.35 -13.46
N ARG A 2 13.42 20.09 -13.24
CA ARG A 2 12.09 19.68 -12.79
C ARG A 2 12.02 19.82 -11.27
N TRP A 3 11.00 20.49 -10.76
CA TRP A 3 10.75 20.64 -9.33
C TRP A 3 9.55 19.79 -8.93
N ILE A 4 9.71 19.00 -7.88
CA ILE A 4 8.66 18.21 -7.25
C ILE A 4 8.71 18.58 -5.76
N PRO A 5 7.67 19.20 -5.19
CA PRO A 5 6.46 19.71 -5.83
C PRO A 5 6.75 20.91 -6.77
N SER A 6 5.88 21.12 -7.76
CA SER A 6 6.07 22.10 -8.84
C SER A 6 6.19 23.54 -8.36
N PHE A 7 5.53 23.91 -7.24
CA PHE A 7 5.62 25.25 -6.66
C PHE A 7 7.05 25.63 -6.23
N GLY A 8 7.95 24.65 -6.04
CA GLY A 8 9.35 24.91 -5.73
C GLY A 8 10.03 25.77 -6.79
N TYR A 9 9.66 25.59 -8.06
CA TYR A 9 10.18 26.42 -9.16
C TYR A 9 9.85 27.91 -8.96
N GLU A 10 8.59 28.22 -8.65
CA GLU A 10 8.13 29.60 -8.47
C GLU A 10 8.84 30.26 -7.27
N ARG A 11 9.06 29.50 -6.19
CA ARG A 11 9.80 29.98 -5.01
C ARG A 11 11.27 30.26 -5.29
N GLU A 12 11.94 29.37 -6.01
CA GLU A 12 13.34 29.60 -6.39
C GLU A 12 13.45 30.81 -7.33
N LEU A 13 12.53 30.93 -8.30
CA LEU A 13 12.52 32.05 -9.21
C LEU A 13 12.28 33.39 -8.49
N ASP A 14 11.33 33.43 -7.57
CA ASP A 14 11.08 34.61 -6.72
C ASP A 14 12.33 34.99 -5.92
N TRP A 15 13.02 34.01 -5.33
CA TRP A 15 14.29 34.26 -4.64
C TRP A 15 15.36 34.84 -5.58
N LEU A 16 15.57 34.23 -6.76
CA LEU A 16 16.58 34.65 -7.73
C LEU A 16 16.32 36.05 -8.31
N LEU A 17 15.05 36.45 -8.48
CA LEU A 17 14.68 37.77 -8.98
C LEU A 17 14.87 38.88 -7.95
N ASN A 18 14.76 38.55 -6.65
CA ASN A 18 14.78 39.50 -5.55
C ASN A 18 16.05 39.44 -4.69
N MET A 19 16.98 38.54 -4.98
CA MET A 19 18.21 38.40 -4.20
C MET A 19 19.11 39.64 -4.29
N HIS A 20 19.89 39.85 -3.24
CA HIS A 20 20.95 40.86 -3.19
C HIS A 20 22.33 40.20 -3.20
N ASP A 21 23.38 41.01 -3.21
CA ASP A 21 24.76 40.55 -3.17
C ASP A 21 25.01 39.53 -2.04
N TRP A 22 25.59 38.40 -2.43
CA TRP A 22 25.94 37.35 -1.47
C TRP A 22 27.22 37.74 -0.72
N MET A 23 27.09 37.94 0.60
CA MET A 23 28.24 38.12 1.49
C MET A 23 29.00 36.79 1.71
N ILE A 24 30.06 36.61 0.94
CA ILE A 24 30.84 35.37 0.88
C ILE A 24 31.95 35.27 1.93
N SER A 25 32.37 36.35 2.60
CA SER A 25 33.42 36.30 3.62
C SER A 25 32.87 36.14 5.04
N LYS A 26 33.63 35.44 5.89
CA LYS A 26 33.32 35.20 7.29
C LYS A 26 34.57 35.39 8.17
N LYS A 27 34.41 36.17 9.23
CA LYS A 27 35.40 36.31 10.31
C LYS A 27 35.31 35.12 11.28
N ARG A 28 35.83 33.97 10.83
CA ARG A 28 35.85 32.68 11.55
C ARG A 28 37.21 31.99 11.35
N TYR A 29 37.44 30.95 12.16
CA TYR A 29 38.67 30.17 12.12
C TYR A 29 38.59 28.96 11.18
N TRP A 30 37.44 28.28 11.15
CA TRP A 30 37.23 27.05 10.38
C TRP A 30 36.38 27.32 9.14
N GLY A 31 36.89 26.91 7.97
CA GLY A 31 36.30 27.09 6.64
C GLY A 31 37.38 27.19 5.57
N LEU A 32 37.02 27.08 4.29
CA LEU A 32 37.97 27.26 3.19
C LEU A 32 38.51 28.70 3.20
N ALA A 33 39.83 28.85 3.23
CA ALA A 33 40.46 30.17 3.22
C ALA A 33 40.20 30.91 1.91
N LEU A 34 39.79 32.18 1.98
CA LEU A 34 39.64 33.00 0.77
C LEU A 34 41.04 33.34 0.22
N PRO A 35 41.34 33.04 -1.06
CA PRO A 35 42.68 33.21 -1.63
C PRO A 35 42.94 34.65 -2.09
N ILE A 36 42.52 35.63 -1.29
CA ILE A 36 42.57 37.07 -1.61
C ILE A 36 43.70 37.71 -0.80
N TYR A 37 44.60 38.41 -1.50
CA TYR A 37 45.77 39.10 -0.96
C TYR A 37 45.65 40.59 -1.24
N ASP A 38 45.31 41.38 -0.23
CA ASP A 38 45.03 42.82 -0.36
C ASP A 38 46.28 43.66 -0.03
N CYS A 39 46.83 44.36 -1.02
CA CYS A 39 48.05 45.15 -0.83
C CYS A 39 47.73 46.59 -0.42
N GLU A 40 47.77 46.88 0.88
CA GLU A 40 47.55 48.24 1.41
C GLU A 40 48.55 49.28 0.88
N ALA A 41 49.73 48.85 0.43
CA ALA A 41 50.77 49.76 -0.05
C ALA A 41 50.48 50.40 -1.42
N CYS A 42 49.69 49.74 -2.28
CA CYS A 42 49.34 50.28 -3.60
C CYS A 42 47.85 50.14 -3.96
N GLY A 43 47.03 49.59 -3.06
CA GLY A 43 45.58 49.49 -3.22
C GLY A 43 45.10 48.43 -4.22
N ILE A 44 45.97 47.49 -4.61
CA ILE A 44 45.63 46.39 -5.52
C ILE A 44 45.51 45.10 -4.73
N PHE A 45 44.51 44.29 -5.06
CA PHE A 45 44.37 42.93 -4.56
C PHE A 45 44.67 41.86 -5.62
N ASP A 46 45.23 40.75 -5.16
CA ASP A 46 45.52 39.54 -5.90
C ASP A 46 44.59 38.40 -5.48
N VAL A 47 44.14 37.59 -6.44
CA VAL A 47 43.36 36.37 -6.17
C VAL A 47 44.13 35.19 -6.72
N VAL A 48 44.52 34.26 -5.85
CA VAL A 48 45.34 33.10 -6.23
C VAL A 48 44.44 31.93 -6.64
N GLY A 49 44.61 31.43 -7.87
CA GLY A 49 43.73 30.44 -8.49
C GLY A 49 44.02 28.97 -8.15
N GLY A 50 45.14 28.68 -7.48
CA GLY A 50 45.45 27.32 -7.08
C GLY A 50 46.78 27.16 -6.34
N ARG A 51 47.05 25.93 -5.90
CA ARG A 51 48.24 25.60 -5.11
C ARG A 51 49.55 25.87 -5.87
N ASP A 52 49.60 25.59 -7.17
CA ASP A 52 50.79 25.80 -7.98
C ASP A 52 51.09 27.29 -8.18
N GLU A 53 50.07 28.11 -8.44
CA GLU A 53 50.22 29.56 -8.50
C GLU A 53 50.67 30.10 -7.14
N LEU A 54 50.07 29.63 -6.04
CA LEU A 54 50.47 30.01 -4.68
C LEU A 54 51.95 29.70 -4.43
N ARG A 55 52.41 28.51 -4.84
CA ARG A 55 53.81 28.09 -4.73
C ARG A 55 54.74 29.02 -5.49
N GLN A 56 54.40 29.34 -6.74
CA GLN A 56 55.23 30.18 -7.61
C GLN A 56 55.31 31.63 -7.10
N ARG A 57 54.23 32.13 -6.50
CA ARG A 57 54.12 33.52 -6.03
C ARG A 57 54.59 33.73 -4.58
N ALA A 58 54.74 32.67 -3.81
CA ALA A 58 55.13 32.74 -2.40
C ALA A 58 56.56 33.30 -2.25
N VAL A 59 56.70 34.36 -1.45
CA VAL A 59 57.99 34.94 -1.06
C VAL A 59 58.37 34.63 0.38
N GLU A 60 57.38 34.28 1.22
CA GLU A 60 57.57 33.86 2.61
C GLU A 60 56.57 32.74 2.97
N GLY A 61 56.91 31.92 3.96
CA GLY A 61 55.98 30.98 4.62
C GLY A 61 55.71 29.66 3.89
N TRP A 62 56.16 29.47 2.65
CA TRP A 62 55.88 28.24 1.88
C TRP A 62 56.33 26.97 2.60
N GLN A 63 57.53 26.93 3.18
CA GLN A 63 58.03 25.71 3.84
C GLN A 63 57.18 25.30 5.05
N ARG A 64 56.48 26.24 5.68
CA ARG A 64 55.58 25.95 6.82
C ARG A 64 54.18 25.56 6.36
N PHE A 65 53.79 25.96 5.16
CA PHE A 65 52.52 25.58 4.55
C PHE A 65 52.61 24.23 3.81
N GLU A 66 53.75 23.93 3.20
CA GLU A 66 53.96 22.71 2.41
C GLU A 66 53.66 21.46 3.23
N GLY A 67 52.83 20.56 2.67
CA GLY A 67 52.37 19.36 3.37
C GLY A 67 51.08 19.55 4.18
N HIS A 68 50.59 20.79 4.32
CA HIS A 68 49.31 21.08 4.99
C HIS A 68 48.19 21.38 3.98
N THR A 69 46.94 21.28 4.46
CA THR A 69 45.77 21.72 3.69
C THR A 69 45.69 23.25 3.67
N PRO A 70 45.04 23.88 2.67
CA PRO A 70 44.89 25.34 2.54
C PRO A 70 43.92 25.95 3.57
N HIS A 71 44.03 25.53 4.83
CA HIS A 71 43.27 26.02 5.97
C HIS A 71 44.16 26.81 6.92
N ARG A 72 43.50 27.59 7.77
CA ARG A 72 44.14 28.24 8.91
C ARG A 72 44.65 27.16 9.90
N PRO A 73 45.80 27.39 10.58
CA PRO A 73 46.64 28.59 10.49
C PRO A 73 47.65 28.56 9.33
N TYR A 74 47.93 27.39 8.74
CA TYR A 74 49.07 27.20 7.84
C TYR A 74 49.08 28.10 6.61
N VAL A 75 47.92 28.28 5.98
CA VAL A 75 47.79 29.15 4.78
C VAL A 75 47.96 30.64 5.10
N ASP A 76 47.78 31.05 6.37
CA ASP A 76 47.95 32.44 6.81
C ASP A 76 49.44 32.84 6.85
N GLU A 77 50.34 31.85 6.93
CA GLU A 77 51.78 32.08 6.97
C GLU A 77 52.36 32.43 5.60
N VAL A 78 51.68 32.05 4.52
CA VAL A 78 52.14 32.29 3.15
C VAL A 78 51.92 33.75 2.76
N LYS A 79 53.02 34.45 2.41
CA LYS A 79 52.95 35.76 1.77
C LYS A 79 53.36 35.67 0.32
N ILE A 80 52.71 36.46 -0.53
CA ILE A 80 53.04 36.55 -1.96
C ILE A 80 53.67 37.90 -2.29
N ALA A 81 54.41 37.97 -3.40
CA ALA A 81 54.77 39.26 -3.99
C ALA A 81 53.54 39.91 -4.64
N CYS A 82 53.23 41.15 -4.25
CA CYS A 82 52.21 41.97 -4.90
C CYS A 82 52.55 42.11 -6.40
N ARG A 83 51.58 41.84 -7.29
CA ARG A 83 51.81 41.90 -8.74
C ARG A 83 52.22 43.28 -9.26
N SER A 84 51.91 44.35 -8.53
CA SER A 84 52.14 45.73 -8.97
C SER A 84 53.41 46.35 -8.38
N CYS A 85 53.61 46.23 -7.06
CA CYS A 85 54.73 46.89 -6.38
C CYS A 85 55.79 45.93 -5.81
N GLY A 86 55.60 44.61 -5.94
CA GLY A 86 56.55 43.59 -5.48
C GLY A 86 56.66 43.40 -3.97
N LYS A 87 55.97 44.21 -3.16
CA LYS A 87 55.99 44.08 -1.70
C LYS A 87 55.37 42.74 -1.25
N PRO A 88 55.87 42.11 -0.17
CA PRO A 88 55.23 40.94 0.44
C PRO A 88 53.83 41.29 0.99
N VAL A 89 52.84 40.47 0.68
CA VAL A 89 51.43 40.65 1.06
C VAL A 89 50.89 39.36 1.68
N SER A 90 50.22 39.47 2.82
CA SER A 90 49.45 38.38 3.44
C SER A 90 48.04 38.31 2.87
N ARG A 91 47.43 37.12 2.87
CA ARG A 91 46.01 37.01 2.55
C ARG A 91 45.15 37.73 3.59
N ILE A 92 43.92 38.08 3.22
CA ILE A 92 42.89 38.45 4.22
C ILE A 92 42.68 37.28 5.20
N ALA A 93 42.37 37.54 6.47
CA ALA A 93 42.20 36.46 7.45
C ALA A 93 40.89 35.67 7.28
N ASP A 94 39.93 36.24 6.57
CA ASP A 94 38.59 35.70 6.40
C ASP A 94 38.58 34.32 5.72
N VAL A 95 37.58 33.51 6.08
CA VAL A 95 37.25 32.25 5.42
C VAL A 95 35.95 32.42 4.63
N GLY A 96 35.71 31.50 3.69
CA GLY A 96 34.50 31.44 2.90
C GLY A 96 33.25 31.14 3.74
N ASN A 97 32.12 31.63 3.26
CA ASN A 97 30.80 31.20 3.71
C ASN A 97 30.64 29.70 3.39
N PRO A 98 30.20 28.84 4.34
CA PRO A 98 30.06 27.40 4.11
C PRO A 98 29.18 27.02 2.91
N TRP A 99 28.28 27.90 2.48
CA TRP A 99 27.48 27.66 1.27
C TRP A 99 28.30 27.75 -0.03
N LEU A 100 29.47 28.40 -0.03
CA LEU A 100 30.42 28.31 -1.14
C LEU A 100 30.91 26.87 -1.29
N ASP A 101 31.31 26.26 -0.17
CA ASP A 101 31.80 24.89 -0.10
C ASP A 101 30.71 23.91 -0.55
N ALA A 102 29.47 24.12 -0.07
CA ALA A 102 28.34 23.29 -0.48
C ALA A 102 27.97 23.48 -1.96
N GLY A 103 28.14 24.69 -2.52
CA GLY A 103 27.82 25.00 -3.92
C GLY A 103 28.81 24.39 -4.92
N ILE A 104 30.05 24.12 -4.50
CA ILE A 104 31.08 23.52 -5.36
C ILE A 104 31.09 21.99 -5.32
N VAL A 105 30.23 21.35 -4.51
CA VAL A 105 30.14 19.88 -4.39
C VAL A 105 30.08 19.17 -5.74
N PRO A 106 29.27 19.60 -6.74
CA PRO A 106 29.23 18.94 -8.05
C PRO A 106 30.57 18.92 -8.80
N PHE A 107 31.53 19.74 -8.38
CA PHE A 107 32.86 19.86 -8.98
C PHE A 107 33.97 19.28 -8.08
N SER A 108 33.83 19.37 -6.75
CA SER A 108 34.89 18.99 -5.82
C SER A 108 34.96 17.50 -5.49
N THR A 109 33.90 16.73 -5.73
CA THR A 109 33.84 15.30 -5.35
C THR A 109 34.14 14.32 -6.47
N LEU A 110 34.25 14.81 -7.72
CA LEU A 110 34.37 13.97 -8.92
C LEU A 110 35.53 14.39 -9.84
N HIS A 111 36.64 14.85 -9.24
CA HIS A 111 37.88 15.17 -9.97
C HIS A 111 37.69 16.12 -11.16
N TYR A 112 36.81 17.13 -11.02
CA TYR A 112 36.43 18.03 -12.12
C TYR A 112 37.62 18.63 -12.90
N ARG A 113 38.72 18.94 -12.19
CA ARG A 113 39.89 19.58 -12.80
C ARG A 113 40.85 18.57 -13.43
N GLU A 114 40.96 17.38 -12.83
CA GLU A 114 41.93 16.35 -13.20
C GLU A 114 41.36 15.36 -14.23
N GLU A 115 40.07 15.02 -14.14
CA GLU A 115 39.38 14.03 -14.97
C GLU A 115 38.02 14.55 -15.52
N PRO A 116 38.03 15.55 -16.42
CA PRO A 116 36.80 16.17 -16.92
C PRO A 116 35.85 15.20 -17.64
N GLU A 117 36.40 14.19 -18.34
CA GLU A 117 35.61 13.18 -19.05
C GLU A 117 34.85 12.27 -18.10
N TYR A 118 35.44 11.90 -16.96
CA TYR A 118 34.77 11.14 -15.91
C TYR A 118 33.68 11.98 -15.26
N TRP A 119 34.00 13.22 -14.89
CA TRP A 119 33.04 14.16 -14.31
C TRP A 119 31.78 14.35 -15.19
N ARG A 120 31.95 14.46 -16.52
CA ARG A 120 30.83 14.60 -17.47
C ARG A 120 29.85 13.42 -17.47
N GLN A 121 30.23 12.25 -16.96
CA GLN A 121 29.31 11.10 -16.86
C GLN A 121 28.28 11.28 -15.75
N TRP A 122 28.61 12.09 -14.73
CA TRP A 122 27.82 12.25 -13.52
C TRP A 122 27.19 13.64 -13.36
N PHE A 123 27.63 14.61 -14.19
CA PHE A 123 27.11 15.96 -14.19
C PHE A 123 26.26 16.24 -15.45
N PRO A 124 25.07 16.84 -15.31
CA PRO A 124 24.41 17.24 -14.06
C PRO A 124 23.80 16.05 -13.32
N ALA A 125 23.64 16.17 -12.00
CA ALA A 125 23.02 15.11 -11.20
C ALA A 125 21.56 14.87 -11.64
N ASP A 126 21.14 13.62 -11.78
CA ASP A 126 19.77 13.31 -12.23
C ASP A 126 18.72 13.71 -11.19
N PHE A 127 19.03 13.51 -9.90
CA PHE A 127 18.09 13.69 -8.80
C PHE A 127 18.80 14.19 -7.52
N ILE A 128 18.20 15.16 -6.84
CA ILE A 128 18.53 15.53 -5.46
C ILE A 128 17.26 15.57 -4.62
N SER A 129 17.37 15.30 -3.32
CA SER A 129 16.25 15.35 -2.38
C SER A 129 16.62 16.08 -1.10
N GLU A 130 15.87 17.13 -0.75
CA GLU A 130 16.14 17.95 0.43
C GLU A 130 14.89 18.61 1.00
N SER A 131 14.95 18.97 2.28
CA SER A 131 13.86 19.71 2.90
C SER A 131 13.77 21.13 2.31
N LEU A 132 12.60 21.55 1.83
CA LEU A 132 12.40 22.85 1.17
C LEU A 132 12.71 24.06 2.08
N PRO A 133 12.28 24.10 3.36
CA PRO A 133 12.51 25.25 4.22
C PRO A 133 14.01 25.59 4.36
N GLY A 134 14.38 26.77 3.85
CA GLY A 134 15.72 27.32 3.95
C GLY A 134 16.67 26.95 2.81
N GLN A 135 16.38 25.94 1.98
CA GLN A 135 17.31 25.49 0.94
C GLN A 135 17.32 26.37 -0.32
N PHE A 136 16.20 27.02 -0.65
CA PHE A 136 16.11 27.99 -1.75
C PHE A 136 17.18 29.08 -1.64
N ARG A 137 17.39 29.65 -0.46
CA ARG A 137 18.42 30.69 -0.23
C ARG A 137 19.83 30.16 -0.01
N ASN A 138 19.97 28.85 0.18
CA ASN A 138 21.17 28.21 0.68
C ASN A 138 21.70 27.21 -0.35
N TRP A 139 21.43 25.91 -0.18
CA TRP A 139 22.08 24.87 -0.98
C TRP A 139 21.64 24.85 -2.45
N PHE A 140 20.35 25.04 -2.73
CA PHE A 140 19.86 25.09 -4.11
C PHE A 140 20.47 26.29 -4.84
N TYR A 141 20.36 27.48 -4.24
CA TYR A 141 20.97 28.68 -4.77
C TYR A 141 22.49 28.55 -4.94
N SER A 142 23.22 28.02 -3.96
CA SER A 142 24.67 27.96 -4.04
C SER A 142 25.16 27.06 -5.17
N MET A 143 24.53 25.90 -5.37
CA MET A 143 24.83 25.04 -6.52
C MET A 143 24.43 25.69 -7.84
N LEU A 144 23.26 26.35 -7.91
CA LEU A 144 22.82 27.07 -9.11
C LEU A 144 23.79 28.18 -9.49
N ALA A 145 24.21 29.00 -8.52
CA ALA A 145 25.15 30.09 -8.70
C ALA A 145 26.51 29.57 -9.19
N MET A 146 27.09 28.58 -8.51
CA MET A 146 28.39 28.02 -8.88
C MET A 146 28.37 27.37 -10.26
N SER A 147 27.34 26.57 -10.55
CA SER A 147 27.21 25.93 -11.85
C SER A 147 26.98 26.92 -12.99
N THR A 148 26.19 27.97 -12.75
CA THR A 148 25.98 29.04 -13.73
C THR A 148 27.29 29.75 -14.05
N VAL A 149 28.10 30.05 -13.03
CA VAL A 149 29.40 30.73 -13.21
C VAL A 149 30.42 29.82 -13.90
N LEU A 150 30.52 28.55 -13.50
CA LEU A 150 31.58 27.65 -13.95
C LEU A 150 31.26 26.91 -15.26
N ARG A 151 29.98 26.60 -15.51
CA ARG A 151 29.55 25.74 -16.63
C ARG A 151 28.41 26.31 -17.47
N ARG A 152 27.66 27.30 -16.97
CA ARG A 152 26.44 27.81 -17.62
C ARG A 152 25.40 26.73 -17.92
N GLU A 153 25.34 25.71 -17.07
CA GLU A 153 24.43 24.57 -17.17
C GLU A 153 23.77 24.35 -15.80
N PRO A 154 22.55 23.78 -15.74
CA PRO A 154 21.92 23.46 -14.46
C PRO A 154 22.71 22.36 -13.73
N PRO A 155 22.92 22.46 -12.41
CA PRO A 155 23.67 21.47 -11.63
C PRO A 155 22.97 20.12 -11.42
N PHE A 156 21.65 20.10 -11.62
CA PHE A 156 20.81 18.91 -11.46
C PHE A 156 19.62 18.94 -12.43
N ARG A 157 19.05 17.77 -12.73
CA ARG A 157 17.88 17.61 -13.61
C ARG A 157 16.57 17.71 -12.84
N THR A 158 16.47 17.03 -11.69
CA THR A 158 15.27 16.96 -10.85
C THR A 158 15.57 17.28 -9.37
N ILE A 159 14.70 18.05 -8.74
CA ILE A 159 14.67 18.26 -7.29
C ILE A 159 13.39 17.67 -6.72
N PHE A 160 13.53 16.78 -5.73
CA PHE A 160 12.45 16.38 -4.84
C PHE A 160 12.57 17.12 -3.51
N GLY A 161 11.71 18.09 -3.30
CA GLY A 161 11.61 18.87 -2.09
C GLY A 161 10.53 18.35 -1.18
N TYR A 162 10.80 18.27 0.13
CA TYR A 162 9.80 17.91 1.13
C TYR A 162 9.73 18.92 2.29
N MET A 163 8.59 19.03 2.95
CA MET A 163 8.42 19.88 4.12
C MET A 163 9.09 19.28 5.37
N THR A 164 8.98 19.93 6.53
CA THR A 164 9.76 19.54 7.71
C THR A 164 9.02 18.50 8.57
N LEU A 165 9.74 17.96 9.54
CA LEU A 165 9.26 16.96 10.49
C LEU A 165 8.73 17.65 11.75
N PHE A 166 7.57 17.23 12.23
CA PHE A 166 6.96 17.68 13.49
C PHE A 166 6.72 16.48 14.41
N ALA A 167 6.61 16.73 15.72
CA ALA A 167 6.22 15.71 16.67
C ALA A 167 4.77 15.25 16.42
N GLU A 168 4.41 14.05 16.88
CA GLU A 168 3.06 13.47 16.75
C GLU A 168 1.94 14.37 17.31
N ASP A 169 2.27 15.29 18.22
CA ASP A 169 1.34 16.29 18.78
C ASP A 169 1.23 17.59 17.97
N GLY A 170 1.91 17.68 16.82
CA GLY A 170 1.88 18.84 15.93
C GLY A 170 2.80 19.98 16.34
N ARG A 171 3.68 19.81 17.35
CA ARG A 171 4.68 20.82 17.71
C ARG A 171 6.03 20.57 17.01
N PRO A 172 6.83 21.63 16.74
CA PRO A 172 8.20 21.44 16.28
C PRO A 172 9.02 20.58 17.25
N MET A 173 9.86 19.70 16.73
CA MET A 173 10.75 18.87 17.55
C MET A 173 11.94 19.68 18.07
N HIS A 174 12.06 19.76 19.39
CA HIS A 174 13.17 20.45 20.05
C HIS A 174 13.69 19.65 21.25
N LYS A 175 15.01 19.55 21.38
CA LYS A 175 15.66 18.92 22.54
C LYS A 175 15.20 19.52 23.87
N SER A 176 15.04 20.85 23.92
CA SER A 176 14.57 21.57 25.11
C SER A 176 13.12 21.27 25.49
N SER A 177 12.29 20.85 24.53
CA SER A 177 10.89 20.50 24.74
C SER A 177 10.70 19.03 25.12
N GLY A 178 11.77 18.24 25.12
CA GLY A 178 11.75 16.80 25.41
C GLY A 178 11.01 15.95 24.36
N ASN A 179 10.59 16.54 23.23
CA ASN A 179 9.82 15.88 22.18
C ASN A 179 10.67 15.52 20.94
N SER A 180 11.99 15.78 20.97
CA SER A 180 12.89 15.33 19.91
C SER A 180 13.17 13.84 20.05
N ILE A 181 13.10 13.12 18.94
CA ILE A 181 13.42 11.69 18.87
C ILE A 181 14.76 11.52 18.16
N GLU A 182 15.70 10.80 18.79
CA GLU A 182 16.99 10.45 18.19
C GLU A 182 16.78 9.34 17.15
N PHE A 183 17.55 9.36 16.06
CA PHE A 183 17.37 8.42 14.96
C PHE A 183 17.58 6.96 15.38
N ASN A 184 18.63 6.65 16.14
CA ASN A 184 18.92 5.26 16.53
C ASN A 184 17.83 4.72 17.48
N ASP A 185 17.35 5.55 18.41
CA ASP A 185 16.23 5.20 19.28
C ASP A 185 14.93 4.95 18.50
N ALA A 186 14.68 5.76 17.46
CA ALA A 186 13.56 5.54 16.55
C ALA A 186 13.74 4.24 15.77
N ALA A 187 14.90 4.00 15.16
CA ALA A 187 15.18 2.82 14.36
C ALA A 187 15.02 1.52 15.17
N GLU A 188 15.50 1.49 16.42
CA GLU A 188 15.40 0.33 17.30
C GLU A 188 13.96 0.03 17.75
N ARG A 189 13.18 1.06 18.10
CA ARG A 189 11.81 0.88 18.62
C ARG A 189 10.76 0.79 17.51
N ILE A 190 10.93 1.56 16.45
CA ILE A 190 9.99 1.65 15.33
C ILE A 190 10.33 0.58 14.29
N GLY A 191 11.60 0.45 13.93
CA GLY A 191 12.08 -0.31 12.79
C GLY A 191 12.28 0.60 11.58
N ALA A 192 13.45 0.49 10.94
CA ALA A 192 13.82 1.35 9.81
C ALA A 192 12.83 1.27 8.64
N ASP A 193 12.33 0.09 8.30
CA ASP A 193 11.37 -0.07 7.21
C ASP A 193 10.00 0.52 7.52
N VAL A 194 9.55 0.48 8.78
CA VAL A 194 8.30 1.14 9.21
C VAL A 194 8.44 2.66 9.06
N MET A 195 9.61 3.21 9.42
CA MET A 195 9.91 4.63 9.20
C MET A 195 9.90 4.94 7.69
N ARG A 196 10.64 4.19 6.87
CA ARG A 196 10.68 4.38 5.40
C ARG A 196 9.29 4.32 4.78
N TRP A 197 8.46 3.36 5.20
CA TRP A 197 7.07 3.24 4.74
C TRP A 197 6.25 4.49 5.07
N THR A 198 6.43 5.02 6.29
CA THR A 198 5.78 6.27 6.72
C THR A 198 6.20 7.46 5.85
N TYR A 199 7.49 7.59 5.55
CA TYR A 199 7.98 8.66 4.66
C TYR A 199 7.50 8.47 3.21
N ALA A 200 7.48 7.25 2.69
CA ALA A 200 7.06 6.97 1.32
C ALA A 200 5.58 7.28 1.07
N LYS A 201 4.72 7.08 2.08
CA LYS A 201 3.28 7.43 2.04
C LYS A 201 3.01 8.92 2.31
N ALA A 202 4.00 9.69 2.73
CA ALA A 202 3.81 11.09 3.07
C ALA A 202 3.64 11.95 1.80
N ARG A 203 2.82 13.01 1.91
CA ARG A 203 2.80 14.07 0.91
C ARG A 203 3.98 15.00 1.14
N PRO A 204 4.83 15.28 0.14
CA PRO A 204 6.00 16.12 0.32
C PRO A 204 5.64 17.57 0.65
N GLU A 205 4.43 18.04 0.30
CA GLU A 205 3.98 19.40 0.61
C GLU A 205 3.51 19.59 2.05
N ASP A 206 3.31 18.50 2.80
CA ASP A 206 2.79 18.53 4.16
C ASP A 206 3.92 18.27 5.16
N ASN A 207 3.87 18.91 6.33
CA ASN A 207 4.76 18.55 7.42
C ASN A 207 4.43 17.14 7.89
N LEU A 208 5.43 16.27 8.01
CA LEU A 208 5.24 14.91 8.50
C LEU A 208 5.13 14.92 10.04
N LEU A 209 4.04 14.41 10.58
CA LEU A 209 3.91 14.13 12.01
C LEU A 209 4.60 12.80 12.33
N PHE A 210 5.58 12.84 13.24
CA PHE A 210 6.41 11.68 13.56
C PHE A 210 6.49 11.46 15.06
N GLY A 211 6.42 10.19 15.44
CA GLY A 211 6.42 9.74 16.81
C GLY A 211 6.29 8.22 16.88
N TYR A 212 6.43 7.66 18.07
CA TYR A 212 6.36 6.22 18.26
C TYR A 212 4.97 5.67 17.90
N HIS A 213 3.90 6.46 18.11
CA HIS A 213 2.53 6.05 17.81
C HIS A 213 2.08 6.45 16.40
N ALA A 214 2.58 7.57 15.88
CA ALA A 214 2.25 8.03 14.52
C ALA A 214 2.61 7.01 13.42
N THR A 215 3.51 6.07 13.71
CA THR A 215 3.95 5.03 12.76
C THR A 215 3.22 3.68 12.94
N ASP A 216 2.27 3.57 13.88
CA ASP A 216 1.61 2.30 14.19
C ASP A 216 0.74 1.78 13.03
N GLU A 217 0.14 2.67 12.25
CA GLU A 217 -0.63 2.29 11.05
C GLU A 217 0.28 1.63 10.01
N ALA A 218 1.42 2.26 9.70
CA ALA A 218 2.44 1.72 8.81
C ALA A 218 2.92 0.34 9.30
N ARG A 219 3.16 0.20 10.61
CA ARG A 219 3.54 -1.10 11.20
C ARG A 219 2.47 -2.17 11.02
N ARG A 220 1.20 -1.84 11.31
CA ARG A 220 0.08 -2.79 11.22
C ARG A 220 -0.09 -3.30 9.80
N GLU A 221 0.05 -2.43 8.82
CA GLU A 221 -0.02 -2.78 7.41
C GLU A 221 1.09 -3.76 7.00
N LEU A 222 2.35 -3.47 7.36
CA LEU A 222 3.47 -4.38 7.08
C LEU A 222 3.34 -5.72 7.81
N LEU A 223 2.72 -5.74 9.00
CA LEU A 223 2.39 -6.98 9.70
C LEU A 223 1.35 -7.83 8.94
N VAL A 224 0.42 -7.23 8.20
CA VAL A 224 -0.52 -7.99 7.34
C VAL A 224 0.26 -8.76 6.27
N LEU A 225 1.18 -8.10 5.58
CA LEU A 225 2.06 -8.75 4.60
C LEU A 225 2.91 -9.85 5.26
N TRP A 226 3.51 -9.55 6.41
CA TRP A 226 4.32 -10.53 7.14
C TRP A 226 3.51 -11.76 7.53
N ASN A 227 2.25 -11.59 7.94
CA ASN A 227 1.36 -12.70 8.27
C ASN A 227 1.01 -13.57 7.05
N VAL A 228 0.82 -12.97 5.87
CA VAL A 228 0.63 -13.71 4.61
C VAL A 228 1.89 -14.52 4.29
N PHE A 229 3.07 -13.91 4.40
CA PHE A 229 4.35 -14.58 4.19
C PHE A 229 4.56 -15.75 5.16
N VAL A 230 4.33 -15.55 6.46
CA VAL A 230 4.43 -16.59 7.49
C VAL A 230 3.41 -17.71 7.26
N PHE A 231 2.19 -17.38 6.83
CA PHE A 231 1.20 -18.37 6.43
C PHE A 231 1.76 -19.25 5.30
N PHE A 232 2.24 -18.63 4.23
CA PHE A 232 2.79 -19.36 3.08
C PHE A 232 3.91 -20.32 3.50
N VAL A 233 4.91 -19.80 4.22
CA VAL A 233 6.08 -20.60 4.65
C VAL A 233 5.66 -21.78 5.53
N THR A 234 4.75 -21.54 6.48
CA THR A 234 4.25 -22.58 7.40
C THR A 234 3.55 -23.69 6.63
N TYR A 235 2.59 -23.35 5.76
CA TYR A 235 1.79 -24.32 5.04
C TYR A 235 2.59 -25.05 3.95
N ALA A 236 3.52 -24.36 3.27
CA ALA A 236 4.41 -24.98 2.29
C ALA A 236 5.30 -26.05 2.96
N ARG A 237 5.87 -25.73 4.13
CA ARG A 237 6.67 -26.69 4.91
C ARG A 237 5.84 -27.90 5.37
N LEU A 238 4.62 -27.68 5.86
CA LEU A 238 3.72 -28.76 6.28
C LEU A 238 3.32 -29.67 5.11
N ALA A 239 3.20 -29.11 3.90
CA ALA A 239 2.90 -29.85 2.69
C ALA A 239 4.15 -30.52 2.07
N GLY A 240 5.36 -30.19 2.54
CA GLY A 240 6.62 -30.59 1.90
C GLY A 240 6.83 -29.93 0.53
N TRP A 241 6.10 -28.86 0.24
CA TRP A 241 6.18 -28.15 -1.04
C TRP A 241 7.48 -27.34 -1.14
N ARG A 242 8.08 -27.32 -2.33
CA ARG A 242 9.25 -26.50 -2.65
C ARG A 242 9.07 -25.85 -4.03
N PRO A 243 9.55 -24.62 -4.22
CA PRO A 243 9.54 -24.00 -5.54
C PRO A 243 10.41 -24.82 -6.51
N GLY A 244 9.93 -24.98 -7.74
CA GLY A 244 10.68 -25.64 -8.81
C GLY A 244 11.78 -24.74 -9.39
N PRO A 245 12.67 -25.28 -10.24
CA PRO A 245 13.66 -24.48 -10.97
C PRO A 245 12.95 -23.43 -11.86
N GLY A 246 13.38 -22.17 -11.80
CA GLY A 246 12.75 -21.07 -12.55
C GLY A 246 11.40 -20.59 -12.00
N ALA A 247 10.98 -21.05 -10.83
CA ALA A 247 9.73 -20.62 -10.18
C ALA A 247 9.75 -19.16 -9.69
N ALA A 248 10.88 -18.46 -9.81
CA ALA A 248 10.97 -17.02 -9.55
C ALA A 248 10.15 -16.20 -10.55
N GLY A 249 9.85 -16.77 -11.74
CA GLY A 249 9.11 -16.13 -12.81
C GLY A 249 7.88 -16.92 -13.24
N THR A 250 6.71 -16.30 -13.02
CA THR A 250 5.40 -16.61 -13.62
C THR A 250 4.58 -17.75 -12.98
N GLY A 251 3.37 -17.39 -12.54
CA GLY A 251 2.25 -18.33 -12.34
C GLY A 251 1.58 -18.72 -13.67
N ALA A 252 2.36 -18.78 -14.76
CA ALA A 252 1.84 -19.08 -16.10
C ALA A 252 1.27 -20.51 -16.12
N GLY A 253 -0.01 -20.63 -16.51
CA GLY A 253 -0.70 -21.92 -16.59
C GLY A 253 -1.61 -22.26 -15.40
N ALA A 254 -1.83 -21.35 -14.46
CA ALA A 254 -2.87 -21.52 -13.45
C ALA A 254 -4.26 -21.59 -14.11
N SER A 255 -5.05 -22.61 -13.78
CA SER A 255 -6.45 -22.73 -14.26
C SER A 255 -7.43 -22.03 -13.34
N ASN A 256 -7.09 -21.86 -12.05
CA ASN A 256 -7.96 -21.22 -11.08
C ASN A 256 -8.01 -19.70 -11.28
N VAL A 257 -9.22 -19.17 -11.19
CA VAL A 257 -9.50 -17.76 -11.46
C VAL A 257 -8.84 -16.80 -10.44
N LEU A 258 -8.72 -17.20 -9.17
CA LEU A 258 -8.06 -16.38 -8.14
C LEU A 258 -6.54 -16.37 -8.32
N ASP A 259 -5.96 -17.50 -8.76
CA ASP A 259 -4.52 -17.63 -9.02
C ASP A 259 -4.11 -16.76 -10.21
N ARG A 260 -4.86 -16.84 -11.31
CA ARG A 260 -4.70 -15.96 -12.48
C ARG A 260 -4.87 -14.50 -12.10
N TRP A 261 -5.90 -14.18 -11.32
CA TRP A 261 -6.16 -12.82 -10.89
C TRP A 261 -5.02 -12.25 -10.05
N ILE A 262 -4.53 -12.95 -9.02
CA ILE A 262 -3.45 -12.41 -8.17
C ILE A 262 -2.13 -12.26 -8.94
N ALA A 263 -1.84 -13.17 -9.88
CA ALA A 263 -0.70 -13.06 -10.78
C ALA A 263 -0.83 -11.81 -11.68
N SER A 264 -2.00 -11.59 -12.27
CA SER A 264 -2.32 -10.39 -13.05
C SER A 264 -2.16 -9.11 -12.23
N ARG A 265 -2.72 -9.08 -11.01
CA ARG A 265 -2.61 -7.92 -10.09
C ARG A 265 -1.16 -7.63 -9.70
N THR A 266 -0.35 -8.65 -9.46
CA THR A 266 1.09 -8.49 -9.18
C THR A 266 1.81 -7.92 -10.41
N ALA A 267 1.49 -8.40 -11.60
CA ALA A 267 2.05 -7.89 -12.85
C ALA A 267 1.64 -6.43 -13.12
N ALA A 268 0.38 -6.07 -12.87
CA ALA A 268 -0.11 -4.69 -12.97
C ALA A 268 0.53 -3.77 -11.93
N LEU A 269 0.76 -4.27 -10.71
CA LEU A 269 1.49 -3.56 -9.66
C LEU A 269 2.93 -3.25 -10.11
N ALA A 270 3.64 -4.21 -10.71
CA ALA A 270 5.01 -3.99 -11.17
C ALA A 270 5.13 -2.85 -12.19
N ALA A 271 4.19 -2.73 -13.13
CA ALA A 271 4.17 -1.64 -14.10
C ALA A 271 3.76 -0.29 -13.48
N SER A 272 2.69 -0.28 -12.68
CA SER A 272 2.20 0.97 -12.06
C SER A 272 3.22 1.56 -11.10
N VAL A 273 3.80 0.74 -10.21
CA VAL A 273 4.85 1.19 -9.29
C VAL A 273 6.11 1.64 -10.03
N ARG A 274 6.48 0.98 -11.14
CA ARG A 274 7.59 1.47 -11.99
C ARG A 274 7.30 2.88 -12.48
N ALA A 275 6.13 3.09 -13.08
CA ALA A 275 5.75 4.39 -13.62
C ALA A 275 5.73 5.48 -12.53
N ASP A 276 5.19 5.15 -11.35
CA ASP A 276 5.16 6.06 -10.21
C ASP A 276 6.58 6.40 -9.70
N LEU A 277 7.47 5.41 -9.58
CA LEU A 277 8.85 5.63 -9.12
C LEU A 277 9.72 6.34 -10.17
N ASP A 278 9.53 6.06 -11.47
CA ASP A 278 10.18 6.79 -12.57
C ASP A 278 9.75 8.28 -12.56
N ASP A 279 8.55 8.58 -12.06
CA ASP A 279 8.06 9.95 -11.86
C ASP A 279 8.35 10.54 -10.47
N PHE A 280 9.03 9.79 -9.60
CA PHE A 280 9.30 10.11 -8.20
C PHE A 280 8.06 10.29 -7.30
N ASP A 281 6.91 9.72 -7.66
CA ASP A 281 5.70 9.68 -6.82
C ASP A 281 5.70 8.44 -5.92
N THR A 282 6.51 8.49 -4.85
CA THR A 282 6.58 7.39 -3.88
C THR A 282 5.26 7.14 -3.16
N ARG A 283 4.37 8.14 -3.10
CA ARG A 283 3.08 8.04 -2.41
C ARG A 283 2.09 7.22 -3.22
N ALA A 284 1.98 7.50 -4.52
CA ALA A 284 1.15 6.69 -5.43
C ALA A 284 1.65 5.23 -5.45
N ALA A 285 2.97 5.04 -5.59
CA ALA A 285 3.59 3.72 -5.52
C ALA A 285 3.23 2.98 -4.22
N SER A 286 3.37 3.65 -3.08
CA SER A 286 3.08 3.06 -1.77
C SER A 286 1.59 2.72 -1.62
N GLN A 287 0.69 3.56 -2.12
CA GLN A 287 -0.76 3.31 -2.08
C GLN A 287 -1.16 2.11 -2.97
N ALA A 288 -0.54 1.96 -4.14
CA ALA A 288 -0.77 0.82 -5.02
C ALA A 288 -0.31 -0.49 -4.34
N ILE A 289 0.86 -0.45 -3.68
CA ILE A 289 1.38 -1.56 -2.88
C ILE A 289 0.46 -1.90 -1.70
N SER A 290 -0.01 -0.90 -0.94
CA SER A 290 -0.99 -1.10 0.15
C SER A 290 -2.23 -1.85 -0.33
N THR A 291 -2.79 -1.38 -1.46
CA THR A 291 -3.98 -1.98 -2.07
C THR A 291 -3.71 -3.43 -2.45
N HIS A 292 -2.53 -3.74 -3.00
CA HIS A 292 -2.17 -5.10 -3.35
C HIS A 292 -1.95 -6.00 -2.12
N ILE A 293 -1.37 -5.49 -1.02
CA ILE A 293 -1.26 -6.24 0.25
C ILE A 293 -2.65 -6.65 0.74
N ASP A 294 -3.62 -5.74 0.65
CA ASP A 294 -5.02 -6.01 1.00
C ASP A 294 -5.68 -7.02 0.05
N GLU A 295 -5.49 -6.89 -1.27
CA GLU A 295 -5.96 -7.87 -2.27
C GLU A 295 -5.41 -9.27 -1.98
N LEU A 296 -4.10 -9.38 -1.71
CA LEU A 296 -3.42 -10.63 -1.41
C LEU A 296 -3.95 -11.27 -0.11
N SER A 297 -4.18 -10.46 0.93
CA SER A 297 -4.60 -10.93 2.25
C SER A 297 -6.10 -11.22 2.33
N GLN A 298 -6.94 -10.24 1.95
CA GLN A 298 -8.39 -10.24 2.19
C GLN A 298 -9.18 -10.94 1.09
N TRP A 299 -8.63 -11.04 -0.12
CA TRP A 299 -9.30 -11.67 -1.25
C TRP A 299 -8.60 -12.96 -1.65
N TYR A 300 -7.35 -12.92 -2.10
CA TYR A 300 -6.69 -14.13 -2.58
C TYR A 300 -6.53 -15.18 -1.47
N LEU A 301 -5.80 -14.85 -0.40
CA LEU A 301 -5.47 -15.82 0.64
C LEU A 301 -6.71 -16.24 1.43
N ARG A 302 -7.55 -15.29 1.86
CA ARG A 302 -8.75 -15.61 2.67
C ARG A 302 -9.71 -16.55 1.95
N ARG A 303 -9.93 -16.33 0.64
CA ARG A 303 -10.85 -17.14 -0.17
C ARG A 303 -10.20 -18.45 -0.63
N GLY A 304 -8.89 -18.43 -0.88
CA GLY A 304 -8.09 -19.60 -1.26
C GLY A 304 -7.62 -20.47 -0.09
N ARG A 305 -7.83 -20.08 1.18
CA ARG A 305 -7.20 -20.73 2.35
C ARG A 305 -7.42 -22.24 2.42
N ARG A 306 -8.61 -22.73 2.02
CA ARG A 306 -8.95 -24.17 2.02
C ARG A 306 -8.07 -24.97 1.06
N ARG A 307 -7.59 -24.37 -0.03
CA ARG A 307 -6.75 -25.00 -1.06
C ARG A 307 -5.35 -25.36 -0.53
N PHE A 308 -4.87 -24.63 0.48
CA PHE A 308 -3.61 -24.92 1.17
C PHE A 308 -3.70 -26.08 2.18
N SER A 309 -4.88 -26.70 2.33
CA SER A 309 -5.08 -27.79 3.29
C SER A 309 -4.29 -29.05 2.91
N ARG A 310 -3.72 -29.74 3.90
CA ARG A 310 -3.04 -31.02 3.70
C ARG A 310 -3.96 -32.09 3.09
N ASN A 311 -5.26 -32.02 3.39
CA ASN A 311 -6.25 -33.01 2.96
C ASN A 311 -7.00 -32.60 1.68
N GLY A 312 -6.64 -31.48 1.07
CA GLY A 312 -7.20 -31.05 -0.21
C GLY A 312 -6.63 -31.84 -1.39
N ASP A 313 -7.12 -31.54 -2.59
CA ASP A 313 -6.54 -32.04 -3.84
C ASP A 313 -5.08 -31.59 -3.95
N PRO A 314 -4.10 -32.52 -4.03
CA PRO A 314 -2.69 -32.17 -4.15
C PRO A 314 -2.38 -31.27 -5.36
N ALA A 315 -3.03 -31.49 -6.50
CA ALA A 315 -2.74 -30.72 -7.72
C ALA A 315 -3.21 -29.26 -7.58
N ASP A 316 -4.43 -29.06 -7.07
CA ASP A 316 -4.97 -27.72 -6.80
C ASP A 316 -4.16 -26.99 -5.70
N ARG A 317 -3.73 -27.73 -4.67
CA ARG A 317 -2.88 -27.18 -3.61
C ARG A 317 -1.54 -26.70 -4.14
N ASP A 318 -0.89 -27.52 -4.96
CA ASP A 318 0.42 -27.18 -5.52
C ASP A 318 0.31 -25.97 -6.46
N ALA A 319 -0.77 -25.87 -7.25
CA ALA A 319 -1.08 -24.70 -8.05
C ALA A 319 -1.26 -23.42 -7.18
N ALA A 320 -2.00 -23.52 -6.08
CA ALA A 320 -2.18 -22.40 -5.15
C ALA A 320 -0.87 -21.95 -4.49
N PHE A 321 0.04 -22.88 -4.17
CA PHE A 321 1.39 -22.56 -3.67
C PHE A 321 2.24 -21.86 -4.74
N VAL A 322 2.21 -22.32 -5.99
CA VAL A 322 2.92 -21.67 -7.11
C VAL A 322 2.44 -20.23 -7.28
N ALA A 323 1.13 -20.01 -7.32
CA ALA A 323 0.56 -18.68 -7.49
C ALA A 323 0.88 -17.74 -6.31
N LEU A 324 0.77 -18.21 -5.07
CA LEU A 324 1.11 -17.40 -3.88
C LEU A 324 2.62 -17.12 -3.79
N HIS A 325 3.46 -18.08 -4.13
CA HIS A 325 4.91 -17.91 -4.17
C HIS A 325 5.30 -16.84 -5.21
N GLY A 326 4.80 -16.96 -6.44
CA GLY A 326 5.06 -16.00 -7.51
C GLY A 326 4.60 -14.57 -7.15
N ALA A 327 3.41 -14.43 -6.58
CA ALA A 327 2.91 -13.14 -6.10
C ALA A 327 3.82 -12.55 -5.00
N LEU A 328 4.23 -13.36 -4.02
CA LEU A 328 5.13 -12.92 -2.95
C LEU A 328 6.53 -12.55 -3.46
N VAL A 329 7.09 -13.29 -4.41
CA VAL A 329 8.40 -12.97 -5.03
C VAL A 329 8.32 -11.68 -5.83
N GLY A 330 7.29 -11.52 -6.67
CA GLY A 330 7.04 -10.30 -7.43
C GLY A 330 6.88 -9.09 -6.52
N LEU A 331 6.03 -9.19 -5.49
CA LEU A 331 5.86 -8.14 -4.49
C LEU A 331 7.16 -7.83 -3.75
N THR A 332 7.93 -8.85 -3.38
CA THR A 332 9.22 -8.65 -2.68
C THR A 332 10.20 -7.83 -3.52
N ARG A 333 10.30 -8.08 -4.83
CA ARG A 333 11.14 -7.31 -5.76
C ARG A 333 10.63 -5.86 -5.90
N ILE A 334 9.32 -5.67 -5.96
CA ILE A 334 8.69 -4.33 -6.02
C ILE A 334 8.94 -3.53 -4.73
N LEU A 335 8.93 -4.18 -3.58
CA LEU A 335 9.13 -3.54 -2.27
C LEU A 335 10.58 -3.08 -2.04
N ALA A 336 11.57 -3.72 -2.68
CA ALA A 336 12.98 -3.57 -2.34
C ALA A 336 13.51 -2.13 -2.28
N PRO A 337 13.15 -1.19 -3.20
CA PRO A 337 13.62 0.20 -3.12
C PRO A 337 13.07 0.96 -1.89
N ILE A 338 11.89 0.58 -1.41
CA ILE A 338 11.18 1.28 -0.33
C ILE A 338 11.45 0.59 1.03
N LEU A 339 11.36 -0.73 1.09
CA LEU A 339 11.46 -1.57 2.30
C LEU A 339 12.60 -2.60 2.18
N PRO A 340 13.87 -2.15 2.15
CA PRO A 340 14.98 -3.00 1.76
C PRO A 340 15.25 -4.18 2.70
N PHE A 341 14.99 -4.05 4.01
CA PHE A 341 15.30 -5.10 4.97
C PHE A 341 14.24 -6.21 4.98
N LEU A 342 12.96 -5.82 4.95
CA LEU A 342 11.81 -6.71 4.85
C LEU A 342 11.87 -7.48 3.53
N ALA A 343 12.12 -6.77 2.42
CA ALA A 343 12.24 -7.39 1.11
C ALA A 343 13.39 -8.41 1.07
N GLU A 344 14.58 -8.05 1.55
CA GLU A 344 15.72 -8.97 1.61
C GLU A 344 15.42 -10.22 2.45
N ARG A 345 14.78 -10.04 3.62
CA ARG A 345 14.43 -11.14 4.51
C ARG A 345 13.42 -12.10 3.87
N MET A 346 12.40 -11.58 3.20
CA MET A 346 11.41 -12.37 2.48
C MET A 346 12.05 -13.10 1.30
N TYR A 347 12.82 -12.38 0.48
CA TYR A 347 13.50 -12.92 -0.69
C TYR A 347 14.45 -14.07 -0.33
N GLY A 348 15.26 -13.92 0.72
CA GLY A 348 16.16 -14.97 1.16
C GLY A 348 15.47 -16.28 1.58
N VAL A 349 14.19 -16.23 1.99
CA VAL A 349 13.39 -17.44 2.29
C VAL A 349 12.70 -17.98 1.04
N LEU A 350 12.18 -17.10 0.20
CA LEU A 350 11.39 -17.47 -0.98
C LEU A 350 12.27 -17.99 -2.13
N VAL A 351 13.46 -17.41 -2.28
CA VAL A 351 14.34 -17.57 -3.44
C VAL A 351 15.76 -17.91 -3.05
N GLY A 352 16.31 -17.34 -1.96
CA GLY A 352 17.76 -17.35 -1.66
C GLY A 352 18.47 -18.72 -1.54
N SER A 353 17.75 -19.84 -1.63
CA SER A 353 18.32 -21.20 -1.72
C SER A 353 18.13 -21.88 -3.09
N LEU A 354 17.61 -21.16 -4.10
CA LEU A 354 17.38 -21.67 -5.45
C LEU A 354 18.65 -21.50 -6.30
N GLU A 355 19.01 -22.56 -7.02
CA GLU A 355 20.16 -22.53 -7.92
C GLU A 355 19.90 -21.61 -9.11
N GLY A 356 20.89 -20.77 -9.45
CA GLY A 356 20.83 -19.88 -10.61
C GLY A 356 20.18 -18.51 -10.38
N GLU A 357 19.64 -18.27 -9.18
CA GLU A 357 19.05 -16.98 -8.79
C GLU A 357 20.05 -16.09 -8.06
N ASP A 358 19.86 -14.76 -8.14
CA ASP A 358 20.66 -13.81 -7.36
C ASP A 358 20.47 -14.04 -5.86
N ALA A 359 21.54 -13.87 -5.09
CA ALA A 359 21.51 -14.10 -3.64
C ALA A 359 20.76 -13.01 -2.85
N SER A 360 20.58 -11.83 -3.43
CA SER A 360 19.93 -10.66 -2.81
C SER A 360 18.92 -10.04 -3.76
N VAL A 361 17.78 -9.59 -3.22
CA VAL A 361 16.74 -8.93 -4.02
C VAL A 361 17.26 -7.66 -4.70
N HIS A 362 18.24 -7.00 -4.06
CA HIS A 362 18.82 -5.72 -4.51
C HIS A 362 19.72 -5.86 -5.74
N LEU A 363 20.01 -7.10 -6.16
CA LEU A 363 20.76 -7.39 -7.39
C LEU A 363 19.85 -7.84 -8.54
N THR A 364 18.56 -8.04 -8.27
CA THR A 364 17.59 -8.51 -9.28
C THR A 364 17.13 -7.39 -10.20
N ALA A 365 16.77 -7.75 -11.43
CA ALA A 365 16.09 -6.83 -12.34
C ALA A 365 14.67 -6.51 -11.84
N TRP A 366 14.13 -5.35 -12.21
CA TRP A 366 12.74 -5.01 -11.92
C TRP A 366 11.77 -5.95 -12.67
N PRO A 367 10.74 -6.52 -12.00
CA PRO A 367 9.99 -7.68 -12.51
C PRO A 367 8.92 -7.38 -13.58
N ASP A 368 8.81 -6.15 -14.05
CA ASP A 368 7.73 -5.69 -14.94
C ASP A 368 7.62 -6.49 -16.25
N GLU A 369 8.70 -6.58 -17.03
CA GLU A 369 8.69 -7.30 -18.32
C GLU A 369 8.47 -8.80 -18.14
N GLU A 370 9.06 -9.37 -17.09
CA GLU A 370 8.96 -10.79 -16.74
C GLU A 370 7.52 -11.18 -16.35
N LEU A 371 6.82 -10.32 -15.61
CA LEU A 371 5.44 -10.55 -15.16
C LEU A 371 4.39 -10.12 -16.18
N ALA A 372 4.73 -9.29 -17.16
CA ALA A 372 3.78 -8.77 -18.16
C ALA A 372 2.91 -9.84 -18.84
N PRO A 373 3.40 -11.07 -19.17
CA PRO A 373 2.58 -12.12 -19.75
C PRO A 373 1.42 -12.61 -18.86
N SER A 374 1.47 -12.39 -17.55
CA SER A 374 0.39 -12.76 -16.61
C SER A 374 -0.74 -11.73 -16.54
N ARG A 375 -0.64 -10.60 -17.27
CA ARG A 375 -1.67 -9.54 -17.24
C ARG A 375 -2.92 -9.94 -18.02
N GLU A 376 -4.03 -9.96 -17.29
CA GLU A 376 -5.37 -10.28 -17.77
C GLU A 376 -6.34 -9.13 -17.39
N GLY A 377 -6.25 -8.00 -18.10
CA GLY A 377 -7.00 -6.79 -17.74
C GLY A 377 -8.53 -6.95 -17.72
N SER A 378 -9.10 -7.88 -18.49
CA SER A 378 -10.53 -8.23 -18.41
C SER A 378 -10.88 -8.91 -17.09
N LEU A 379 -10.05 -9.86 -16.64
CA LEU A 379 -10.20 -10.54 -15.36
C LEU A 379 -10.07 -9.57 -14.18
N GLU A 380 -9.14 -8.62 -14.25
CA GLU A 380 -9.01 -7.58 -13.21
C GLU A 380 -10.27 -6.71 -13.07
N ARG A 381 -10.87 -6.30 -14.19
CA ARG A 381 -12.13 -5.53 -14.20
C ARG A 381 -13.32 -6.37 -13.68
N ALA A 382 -13.37 -7.64 -14.04
CA ALA A 382 -14.39 -8.57 -13.55
C ALA A 382 -14.29 -8.72 -12.03
N MET A 383 -13.09 -8.96 -11.49
CA MET A 383 -12.85 -9.06 -10.05
C MET A 383 -13.15 -7.75 -9.31
N THR A 384 -12.84 -6.59 -9.90
CA THR A 384 -13.23 -5.29 -9.33
C THR A 384 -14.75 -5.19 -9.17
N SER A 385 -15.51 -5.69 -10.16
CA SER A 385 -16.98 -5.73 -10.09
C SER A 385 -17.49 -6.71 -9.03
N VAL A 386 -16.84 -7.86 -8.86
CA VAL A 386 -17.12 -8.82 -7.78
C VAL A 386 -16.93 -8.19 -6.41
N VAL A 387 -15.79 -7.53 -6.17
CA VAL A 387 -15.49 -6.89 -4.88
C VAL A 387 -16.55 -5.86 -4.52
N ARG A 388 -16.90 -4.98 -5.47
CA ARG A 388 -17.94 -3.96 -5.28
C ARG A 388 -19.32 -4.55 -5.04
N ALA A 389 -19.70 -5.59 -5.79
CA ALA A 389 -20.97 -6.28 -5.58
C ALA A 389 -21.06 -6.85 -4.15
N VAL A 390 -19.98 -7.47 -3.65
CA VAL A 390 -19.91 -7.97 -2.28
C VAL A 390 -20.06 -6.85 -1.23
N GLU A 391 -19.43 -5.70 -1.45
CA GLU A 391 -19.54 -4.53 -0.56
C GLU A 391 -20.97 -3.97 -0.51
N LEU A 392 -21.65 -3.91 -1.66
CA LEU A 392 -23.06 -3.53 -1.74
C LEU A 392 -23.95 -4.52 -0.99
N VAL A 393 -23.72 -5.82 -1.13
CA VAL A 393 -24.46 -6.83 -0.36
C VAL A 393 -24.23 -6.65 1.13
N ARG A 394 -22.98 -6.47 1.58
CA ARG A 394 -22.68 -6.25 3.01
C ARG A 394 -23.41 -5.01 3.55
N THR A 395 -23.48 -3.95 2.75
CA THR A 395 -24.23 -2.73 3.06
C THR A 395 -25.72 -3.02 3.20
N LEU A 396 -26.32 -3.71 2.23
CA LEU A 396 -27.74 -4.09 2.26
C LEU A 396 -28.07 -4.97 3.45
N ARG A 397 -27.22 -5.95 3.74
CA ARG A 397 -27.36 -6.83 4.89
C ARG A 397 -27.34 -6.05 6.21
N SER A 398 -26.41 -5.10 6.34
CA SER A 398 -26.34 -4.23 7.53
C SER A 398 -27.62 -3.40 7.70
N GLN A 399 -28.10 -2.78 6.63
CA GLN A 399 -29.33 -1.97 6.63
C GLN A 399 -30.58 -2.81 6.95
N SER A 400 -30.64 -4.05 6.48
CA SER A 400 -31.73 -4.99 6.75
C SER A 400 -31.58 -5.76 8.06
N GLY A 401 -30.55 -5.51 8.87
CA GLY A 401 -30.30 -6.23 10.13
C GLY A 401 -29.90 -7.71 9.96
N LEU A 402 -29.44 -8.11 8.77
CA LEU A 402 -29.11 -9.48 8.39
C LEU A 402 -27.62 -9.77 8.60
N LYS A 403 -27.27 -10.57 9.61
CA LYS A 403 -25.87 -10.99 9.87
C LYS A 403 -25.29 -11.73 8.66
N VAL A 404 -24.04 -11.48 8.25
CA VAL A 404 -23.39 -12.17 7.10
C VAL A 404 -23.47 -13.70 7.17
N ARG A 405 -23.42 -14.29 8.38
CA ARG A 405 -23.49 -15.75 8.54
C ARG A 405 -24.87 -16.36 8.28
N GLN A 406 -25.94 -15.55 8.28
CA GLN A 406 -27.29 -15.99 7.91
C GLN A 406 -27.35 -16.19 6.39
N PRO A 407 -27.53 -17.42 5.88
CA PRO A 407 -27.67 -17.63 4.45
C PRO A 407 -28.90 -16.92 3.91
N LEU A 408 -28.82 -16.43 2.68
CA LEU A 408 -29.96 -15.90 1.93
C LEU A 408 -30.22 -16.77 0.70
N GLY A 409 -31.45 -16.73 0.19
CA GLY A 409 -31.86 -17.50 -1.00
C GLY A 409 -31.14 -17.02 -2.25
N THR A 410 -31.58 -15.88 -2.78
CA THR A 410 -31.11 -15.37 -4.08
C THR A 410 -30.57 -13.95 -3.96
N LEU A 411 -29.52 -13.69 -4.73
CA LEU A 411 -29.00 -12.37 -5.04
C LEU A 411 -29.15 -12.16 -6.52
N TRP A 412 -29.68 -11.01 -6.91
CA TRP A 412 -29.72 -10.58 -8.30
C TRP A 412 -28.71 -9.47 -8.54
N LEU A 413 -27.95 -9.61 -9.60
CA LEU A 413 -26.86 -8.71 -9.97
C LEU A 413 -27.09 -8.19 -11.38
N ALA A 414 -27.22 -6.87 -11.51
CA ALA A 414 -27.19 -6.20 -12.80
C ALA A 414 -25.86 -5.44 -12.93
N LEU A 415 -25.23 -5.54 -14.10
CA LEU A 415 -23.98 -4.85 -14.41
C LEU A 415 -24.12 -4.12 -15.74
N PRO A 416 -23.63 -2.87 -15.86
CA PRO A 416 -23.72 -2.12 -17.10
C PRO A 416 -23.07 -2.88 -18.26
N GLY A 417 -23.79 -3.08 -19.36
CA GLY A 417 -23.25 -3.72 -20.57
C GLY A 417 -22.74 -5.15 -20.38
N GLY A 418 -23.16 -5.86 -19.33
CA GLY A 418 -22.69 -7.24 -19.06
C GLY A 418 -21.23 -7.31 -18.59
N MET A 419 -20.71 -6.25 -17.97
CA MET A 419 -19.29 -6.03 -17.69
C MET A 419 -18.52 -7.20 -17.05
N LEU A 420 -19.19 -8.05 -16.26
CA LEU A 420 -18.56 -9.24 -15.66
C LEU A 420 -18.07 -10.25 -16.70
N ALA A 421 -18.81 -10.43 -17.80
CA ALA A 421 -18.52 -11.42 -18.83
C ALA A 421 -17.66 -10.88 -19.98
N VAL A 422 -17.33 -9.58 -19.98
CA VAL A 422 -16.63 -8.94 -21.10
C VAL A 422 -15.16 -9.32 -21.10
N GLY A 423 -14.77 -10.20 -22.03
CA GLY A 423 -13.38 -10.59 -22.24
C GLY A 423 -12.85 -11.64 -21.27
N ILE A 424 -13.73 -12.35 -20.57
CA ILE A 424 -13.40 -13.57 -19.80
C ILE A 424 -14.24 -14.74 -20.29
N SER A 425 -13.86 -15.98 -19.94
CA SER A 425 -14.60 -17.17 -20.38
C SER A 425 -15.94 -17.33 -19.62
N PRO A 426 -16.89 -18.13 -20.15
CA PRO A 426 -18.10 -18.50 -19.41
C PRO A 426 -17.81 -19.18 -18.06
N GLU A 427 -16.78 -20.04 -18.02
CA GLU A 427 -16.34 -20.73 -16.80
C GLU A 427 -15.78 -19.74 -15.77
N ASP A 428 -14.98 -18.75 -16.21
CA ASP A 428 -14.50 -17.68 -15.35
C ASP A 428 -15.67 -16.85 -14.80
N THR A 429 -16.68 -16.56 -15.63
CA THR A 429 -17.89 -15.85 -15.21
C THR A 429 -18.64 -16.63 -14.13
N GLU A 430 -18.84 -17.93 -14.31
CA GLU A 430 -19.46 -18.79 -13.30
C GLU A 430 -18.65 -18.81 -12.00
N ALA A 431 -17.32 -18.90 -12.10
CA ALA A 431 -16.44 -18.85 -10.94
C ALA A 431 -16.53 -17.50 -10.20
N MET A 432 -16.66 -16.37 -10.92
CA MET A 432 -16.89 -15.05 -10.32
C MET A 432 -18.22 -14.99 -9.56
N LEU A 433 -19.29 -15.53 -10.13
CA LEU A 433 -20.60 -15.59 -9.46
C LEU A 433 -20.55 -16.47 -8.21
N ALA A 434 -19.82 -17.60 -8.27
CA ALA A 434 -19.58 -18.45 -7.12
C ALA A 434 -18.78 -17.74 -6.02
N LEU A 435 -17.81 -16.89 -6.40
CA LEU A 435 -17.08 -16.05 -5.45
C LEU A 435 -18.01 -15.06 -4.73
N ILE A 436 -18.92 -14.40 -5.45
CA ILE A 436 -19.93 -13.52 -4.84
C ILE A 436 -20.82 -14.33 -3.89
N ALA A 437 -21.35 -15.46 -4.34
CA ALA A 437 -22.27 -16.30 -3.59
C ALA A 437 -21.66 -16.75 -2.25
N ASP A 438 -20.45 -17.32 -2.29
CA ASP A 438 -19.79 -17.82 -1.09
C ASP A 438 -19.30 -16.68 -0.17
N GLU A 439 -18.89 -15.54 -0.71
CA GLU A 439 -18.47 -14.40 0.11
C GLU A 439 -19.64 -13.69 0.80
N THR A 440 -20.82 -13.72 0.17
CA THR A 440 -22.03 -13.06 0.69
C THR A 440 -22.98 -14.00 1.41
N ASN A 441 -22.66 -15.30 1.41
CA ASN A 441 -23.47 -16.39 1.93
C ASN A 441 -24.87 -16.40 1.33
N VAL A 442 -24.94 -16.40 0.01
CA VAL A 442 -26.19 -16.52 -0.75
C VAL A 442 -26.16 -17.84 -1.51
N ARG A 443 -27.29 -18.56 -1.59
CA ARG A 443 -27.35 -19.86 -2.30
C ARG A 443 -27.19 -19.70 -3.81
N ARG A 444 -27.75 -18.65 -4.39
CA ARG A 444 -27.73 -18.41 -5.84
C ARG A 444 -27.50 -16.94 -6.16
N VAL A 445 -26.63 -16.70 -7.15
CA VAL A 445 -26.46 -15.39 -7.79
C VAL A 445 -27.02 -15.46 -9.19
N GLU A 446 -27.95 -14.58 -9.53
CA GLU A 446 -28.57 -14.48 -10.84
C GLU A 446 -28.18 -13.16 -11.51
N LEU A 447 -27.67 -13.24 -12.74
CA LEU A 447 -27.46 -12.07 -13.57
C LEU A 447 -28.79 -11.62 -14.17
N ILE A 448 -29.14 -10.35 -14.00
CA ILE A 448 -30.34 -9.76 -14.58
C ILE A 448 -29.95 -8.69 -15.61
N GLY A 449 -30.62 -8.73 -16.77
CA GLY A 449 -30.43 -7.73 -17.83
C GLY A 449 -31.26 -6.46 -17.63
N ASP A 450 -32.38 -6.57 -16.92
CA ASP A 450 -33.28 -5.46 -16.60
C ASP A 450 -33.71 -5.55 -15.12
N GLU A 451 -33.47 -4.48 -14.37
CA GLU A 451 -33.84 -4.34 -12.96
C GLU A 451 -35.35 -4.10 -12.75
N SER A 452 -36.09 -3.79 -13.82
CA SER A 452 -37.51 -3.41 -13.77
C SER A 452 -38.41 -4.48 -13.11
N GLU A 453 -38.00 -5.75 -13.16
CA GLU A 453 -38.72 -6.86 -12.53
C GLU A 453 -38.48 -6.97 -11.01
N LEU A 454 -37.47 -6.30 -10.46
CA LEU A 454 -37.07 -6.43 -9.05
C LEU A 454 -37.12 -5.12 -8.26
N VAL A 455 -37.22 -4.00 -8.96
CA VAL A 455 -37.15 -2.65 -8.39
C VAL A 455 -38.35 -1.83 -8.84
N GLU A 456 -39.04 -1.19 -7.90
CA GLU A 456 -39.98 -0.12 -8.23
C GLU A 456 -39.23 1.20 -8.34
N ARG A 457 -39.17 1.77 -9.56
CA ARG A 457 -38.56 3.09 -9.78
C ARG A 457 -39.49 4.19 -9.29
N ARG A 458 -39.16 4.81 -8.16
CA ARG A 458 -39.77 6.07 -7.71
C ARG A 458 -38.97 7.24 -8.25
N VAL A 459 -39.66 8.25 -8.76
CA VAL A 459 -38.99 9.48 -9.16
C VAL A 459 -39.16 10.53 -8.09
N LYS A 460 -38.06 11.15 -7.66
CA LYS A 460 -38.03 12.26 -6.73
C LYS A 460 -37.62 13.53 -7.49
N PRO A 461 -38.55 14.45 -7.74
CA PRO A 461 -38.23 15.73 -8.38
C PRO A 461 -37.31 16.59 -7.49
N LEU A 462 -36.26 17.17 -8.07
CA LEU A 462 -35.29 18.01 -7.35
C LEU A 462 -35.81 19.44 -7.26
N LEU A 463 -36.55 19.75 -6.18
CA LEU A 463 -37.15 21.06 -5.92
C LEU A 463 -36.20 22.26 -6.13
N PRO A 464 -34.91 22.22 -5.72
CA PRO A 464 -33.99 23.34 -5.96
C PRO A 464 -33.79 23.67 -7.45
N LYS A 465 -33.90 22.69 -8.34
CA LYS A 465 -33.71 22.85 -9.79
C LYS A 465 -34.99 23.26 -10.51
N ILE A 466 -36.13 22.68 -10.12
CA ILE A 466 -37.40 22.89 -10.83
C ILE A 466 -38.27 24.01 -10.23
N GLY A 467 -37.98 24.44 -9.00
CA GLY A 467 -38.77 25.40 -8.21
C GLY A 467 -39.15 26.68 -8.93
N LYS A 468 -38.15 27.37 -9.51
CA LYS A 468 -38.34 28.66 -10.18
C LYS A 468 -39.08 28.54 -11.53
N ARG A 469 -38.92 27.41 -12.21
CA ARG A 469 -39.47 27.15 -13.55
C ARG A 469 -40.91 26.67 -13.50
N LEU A 470 -41.23 25.79 -12.55
CA LEU A 470 -42.46 25.01 -12.54
C LEU A 470 -43.48 25.44 -11.48
N GLY A 471 -43.12 26.29 -10.51
CA GLY A 471 -44.01 27.00 -9.59
C GLY A 471 -45.36 26.33 -9.28
N SER A 472 -46.40 26.70 -10.03
CA SER A 472 -47.78 26.21 -9.87
C SER A 472 -48.03 24.75 -10.25
N ALA A 473 -47.17 24.14 -11.06
CA ALA A 473 -47.24 22.72 -11.46
C ALA A 473 -46.62 21.77 -10.43
N ILE A 474 -45.82 22.29 -9.48
CA ILE A 474 -45.13 21.46 -8.47
C ILE A 474 -46.06 20.56 -7.66
N PRO A 475 -47.22 21.03 -7.16
CA PRO A 475 -48.14 20.16 -6.43
C PRO A 475 -48.59 18.94 -7.25
N ALA A 476 -48.93 19.14 -8.54
CA ALA A 476 -49.35 18.07 -9.44
C ALA A 476 -48.20 17.10 -9.75
N ILE A 477 -46.99 17.62 -10.01
CA ILE A 477 -45.78 16.82 -10.24
C ILE A 477 -45.47 15.95 -9.02
N MET A 478 -45.56 16.51 -7.80
CA MET A 478 -45.29 15.77 -6.56
C MET A 478 -46.35 14.68 -6.29
N VAL A 479 -47.61 14.91 -6.68
CA VAL A 479 -48.67 13.89 -6.59
C VAL A 479 -48.41 12.75 -7.58
N ALA A 480 -48.12 13.05 -8.85
CA ALA A 480 -47.78 12.05 -9.86
C ALA A 480 -46.54 11.24 -9.46
N ALA A 481 -45.50 11.91 -8.94
CA ALA A 481 -44.28 11.28 -8.43
C ALA A 481 -44.56 10.31 -7.26
N ARG A 482 -45.48 10.64 -6.35
CA ARG A 482 -45.85 9.77 -5.21
C ARG A 482 -46.70 8.58 -5.64
N ALA A 483 -47.60 8.80 -6.61
CA ALA A 483 -48.49 7.78 -7.18
C ALA A 483 -47.75 6.80 -8.10
N GLY A 484 -46.56 7.16 -8.59
CA GLY A 484 -45.82 6.36 -9.56
C GLY A 484 -46.27 6.56 -11.01
N ASP A 485 -47.11 7.57 -11.27
CA ASP A 485 -47.57 7.95 -12.61
C ASP A 485 -46.46 8.68 -13.37
N VAL A 486 -45.44 7.92 -13.78
CA VAL A 486 -44.22 8.41 -14.42
C VAL A 486 -44.05 7.77 -15.79
N GLU A 487 -43.83 8.59 -16.81
CA GLU A 487 -43.38 8.12 -18.13
C GLU A 487 -41.87 8.41 -18.25
N PHE A 488 -41.06 7.37 -18.46
CA PHE A 488 -39.61 7.53 -18.66
C PHE A 488 -39.31 7.91 -20.11
N LEU A 489 -38.49 8.94 -20.30
CA LEU A 489 -38.14 9.48 -21.62
C LEU A 489 -36.73 9.03 -22.05
N PRO A 490 -36.45 8.94 -23.36
CA PRO A 490 -35.09 8.73 -23.87
C PRO A 490 -34.12 9.81 -23.33
N GLY A 491 -32.90 9.40 -22.94
CA GLY A 491 -31.90 10.33 -22.39
C GLY A 491 -32.01 10.59 -20.89
N GLY A 492 -32.80 9.80 -20.15
CA GLY A 492 -32.84 9.83 -18.68
C GLY A 492 -33.80 10.86 -18.08
N GLY A 493 -34.53 11.60 -18.91
CA GLY A 493 -35.63 12.47 -18.48
C GLY A 493 -36.89 11.70 -18.13
N VAL A 494 -37.86 12.38 -17.51
CA VAL A 494 -39.17 11.80 -17.15
C VAL A 494 -40.29 12.77 -17.45
N ARG A 495 -41.52 12.26 -17.63
CA ARG A 495 -42.74 13.06 -17.68
C ARG A 495 -43.62 12.73 -16.48
N LEU A 496 -43.95 13.77 -15.71
CA LEU A 496 -44.78 13.70 -14.51
C LEU A 496 -45.92 14.72 -14.63
N ALA A 497 -47.17 14.27 -14.50
CA ALA A 497 -48.36 15.12 -14.67
C ALA A 497 -48.34 15.96 -15.98
N GLY A 498 -47.81 15.39 -17.06
CA GLY A 498 -47.68 16.05 -18.37
C GLY A 498 -46.50 17.02 -18.52
N VAL A 499 -45.65 17.16 -17.49
CA VAL A 499 -44.46 18.04 -17.53
C VAL A 499 -43.19 17.21 -17.68
N GLU A 500 -42.36 17.57 -18.67
CA GLU A 500 -41.04 16.96 -18.87
C GLU A 500 -40.00 17.56 -17.91
N LEU A 501 -39.25 16.66 -17.28
CA LEU A 501 -38.11 16.95 -16.42
C LEU A 501 -36.86 16.30 -17.03
N ALA A 502 -35.77 17.04 -17.12
CA ALA A 502 -34.49 16.54 -17.58
C ALA A 502 -33.87 15.55 -16.56
N ALA A 503 -32.90 14.74 -17.01
CA ALA A 503 -32.23 13.74 -16.17
C ALA A 503 -31.59 14.34 -14.92
N ASP A 504 -31.10 15.58 -15.01
CA ASP A 504 -30.48 16.26 -13.88
C ASP A 504 -31.50 16.98 -12.97
N GLU A 505 -32.78 17.06 -13.36
CA GLU A 505 -33.87 17.67 -12.59
C GLU A 505 -34.61 16.67 -11.69
N VAL A 506 -34.30 15.37 -11.81
CA VAL A 506 -34.91 14.29 -11.04
C VAL A 506 -33.87 13.35 -10.47
N GLU A 507 -34.24 12.70 -9.38
CA GLU A 507 -33.51 11.58 -8.78
C GLU A 507 -34.39 10.34 -8.93
N ILE A 508 -33.92 9.32 -9.66
CA ILE A 508 -34.62 8.04 -9.79
C ILE A 508 -34.17 7.16 -8.62
N LEU A 509 -35.09 6.91 -7.70
CA LEU A 509 -34.90 6.06 -6.54
C LEU A 509 -35.43 4.66 -6.84
N ALA A 510 -34.56 3.68 -6.72
CA ALA A 510 -34.95 2.28 -6.67
C ALA A 510 -35.57 1.95 -5.31
N THR A 511 -36.86 1.65 -5.29
CA THR A 511 -37.54 1.15 -4.08
C THR A 511 -37.55 -0.38 -4.17
N PRO A 512 -37.01 -1.10 -3.17
CA PRO A 512 -37.07 -2.55 -3.17
C PRO A 512 -38.52 -3.02 -3.05
N ARG A 513 -38.84 -4.14 -3.70
CA ARG A 513 -40.13 -4.81 -3.50
C ARG A 513 -40.21 -5.40 -2.08
N PRO A 514 -41.42 -5.64 -1.54
CA PRO A 514 -41.56 -6.32 -0.26
C PRO A 514 -40.79 -7.64 -0.24
N GLY A 515 -39.95 -7.84 0.78
CA GLY A 515 -39.10 -9.02 0.91
C GLY A 515 -37.72 -8.91 0.23
N THR A 516 -37.39 -7.81 -0.44
CA THR A 516 -36.04 -7.57 -1.00
C THR A 516 -35.37 -6.31 -0.44
N ALA A 517 -34.09 -6.16 -0.70
CA ALA A 517 -33.35 -4.91 -0.49
C ALA A 517 -32.44 -4.63 -1.70
N VAL A 518 -32.30 -3.36 -2.09
CA VAL A 518 -31.58 -2.95 -3.31
C VAL A 518 -30.57 -1.83 -3.05
N ALA A 519 -29.38 -1.95 -3.63
CA ALA A 519 -28.34 -0.94 -3.64
C ALA A 519 -27.76 -0.75 -5.04
N HIS A 520 -27.31 0.47 -5.31
CA HIS A 520 -26.72 0.87 -6.59
C HIS A 520 -25.40 1.59 -6.34
N ASP A 521 -24.38 1.28 -7.12
CA ASP A 521 -23.13 2.03 -7.16
C ASP A 521 -22.47 1.92 -8.54
N GLU A 522 -22.07 3.05 -9.11
CA GLU A 522 -21.43 3.14 -10.45
C GLU A 522 -22.10 2.28 -11.56
N GLY A 523 -23.43 2.16 -11.52
CA GLY A 523 -24.21 1.37 -12.48
C GLY A 523 -24.32 -0.13 -12.15
N ILE A 524 -23.61 -0.62 -11.14
CA ILE A 524 -23.83 -1.94 -10.54
C ILE A 524 -25.10 -1.89 -9.70
N VAL A 525 -25.98 -2.87 -9.89
CA VAL A 525 -27.22 -3.01 -9.13
C VAL A 525 -27.22 -4.36 -8.43
N VAL A 526 -27.40 -4.33 -7.12
CA VAL A 526 -27.48 -5.52 -6.29
C VAL A 526 -28.83 -5.54 -5.62
N VAL A 527 -29.57 -6.63 -5.79
CA VAL A 527 -30.80 -6.92 -5.05
C VAL A 527 -30.57 -8.19 -4.25
N ILE A 528 -30.93 -8.19 -2.96
CA ILE A 528 -30.90 -9.39 -2.12
C ILE A 528 -32.31 -9.77 -1.67
N ASP A 529 -32.57 -11.07 -1.63
CA ASP A 529 -33.74 -11.61 -0.93
C ASP A 529 -33.52 -11.53 0.59
N THR A 530 -34.49 -10.95 1.29
CA THR A 530 -34.47 -10.79 2.75
C THR A 530 -35.38 -11.77 3.47
N VAL A 531 -36.15 -12.58 2.74
CA VAL A 531 -37.00 -13.62 3.31
C VAL A 531 -36.14 -14.79 3.77
N ILE A 532 -36.27 -15.16 5.05
CA ILE A 532 -35.58 -16.30 5.65
C ILE A 532 -36.60 -17.39 5.93
N ASP A 533 -36.56 -18.45 5.12
CA ASP A 533 -37.31 -19.68 5.37
C ASP A 533 -36.66 -20.53 6.49
N ASP A 534 -37.31 -21.63 6.86
CA ASP A 534 -36.86 -22.49 7.96
C ASP A 534 -35.52 -23.18 7.65
N ASP A 535 -35.27 -23.53 6.39
CA ASP A 535 -34.03 -24.16 5.94
C ASP A 535 -32.84 -23.18 6.00
N LEU A 536 -33.03 -21.94 5.55
CA LEU A 536 -32.03 -20.88 5.64
C LEU A 536 -31.74 -20.55 7.10
N ARG A 537 -32.76 -20.56 7.97
CA ARG A 537 -32.60 -20.33 9.40
C ARG A 537 -31.77 -21.44 10.06
N ALA A 538 -32.09 -22.70 9.78
CA ALA A 538 -31.33 -23.87 10.26
C ALA A 538 -29.87 -23.85 9.78
N GLU A 539 -29.63 -23.48 8.52
CA GLU A 539 -28.28 -23.37 7.96
C GLU A 539 -27.49 -22.21 8.62
N GLY A 540 -28.15 -21.11 8.96
CA GLY A 540 -27.57 -20.00 9.73
C GLY A 540 -27.15 -20.42 11.14
N ASP A 541 -28.04 -21.13 11.84
CA ASP A 541 -27.77 -21.68 13.16
C ASP A 541 -26.58 -22.66 13.13
N ALA A 542 -26.50 -23.51 12.10
CA ALA A 542 -25.38 -24.43 11.90
C ALA A 542 -24.03 -23.71 11.72
N ARG A 543 -24.00 -22.63 10.93
CA ARG A 543 -22.79 -21.80 10.72
C ARG A 543 -22.37 -21.08 12.00
N GLU A 544 -23.33 -20.63 12.81
CA GLU A 544 -23.06 -20.02 14.11
C GLU A 544 -22.46 -21.03 15.10
N LEU A 545 -22.96 -22.27 15.10
CA LEU A 545 -22.41 -23.36 15.89
C LEU A 545 -20.97 -23.74 15.44
N SER A 546 -20.71 -23.87 14.14
CA SER A 546 -19.35 -24.10 13.63
C SER A 546 -18.37 -23.02 14.07
N ARG A 547 -18.78 -21.74 14.05
CA ARG A 547 -17.97 -20.63 14.55
C ARG A 547 -17.67 -20.77 16.04
N ALA A 548 -18.69 -21.04 16.85
CA ALA A 548 -18.52 -21.22 18.29
C ALA A 548 -17.54 -22.35 18.60
N ILE A 549 -17.62 -23.48 17.89
CA ILE A 549 -16.68 -24.60 18.03
C ILE A 549 -15.25 -24.15 17.66
N GLN A 550 -15.06 -23.44 16.55
CA GLN A 550 -13.74 -22.96 16.15
C GLN A 550 -13.14 -21.95 17.15
N ASP A 551 -13.96 -21.08 17.73
CA ASP A 551 -13.53 -20.17 18.78
C ASP A 551 -13.15 -20.94 20.06
N LEU A 552 -13.90 -21.98 20.42
CA LEU A 552 -13.55 -22.89 21.53
C LEU A 552 -12.25 -23.66 21.28
N ARG A 553 -11.99 -24.11 20.04
CA ARG A 553 -10.73 -24.78 19.70
C ARG A 553 -9.53 -23.86 19.96
N LYS A 554 -9.66 -22.57 19.65
CA LYS A 554 -8.61 -21.56 19.93
C LYS A 554 -8.46 -21.32 21.43
N GLN A 555 -9.56 -21.21 22.17
CA GLN A 555 -9.54 -21.01 23.63
C GLN A 555 -8.91 -22.21 24.36
N ALA A 556 -9.12 -23.42 23.85
CA ALA A 556 -8.50 -24.64 24.37
C ALA A 556 -7.06 -24.87 23.86
N GLU A 557 -6.47 -23.87 23.17
CA GLU A 557 -5.10 -23.90 22.63
C GLU A 557 -4.82 -25.18 21.82
N LEU A 558 -5.80 -25.62 21.04
CA LEU A 558 -5.66 -26.82 20.19
C LEU A 558 -4.77 -26.52 19.00
N ALA A 559 -3.98 -27.52 18.59
CA ALA A 559 -3.25 -27.47 17.32
C ALA A 559 -4.22 -27.43 16.13
N LEU A 560 -3.74 -26.94 14.99
CA LEU A 560 -4.56 -26.79 13.77
C LEU A 560 -5.15 -28.12 13.28
N ASP A 561 -4.50 -29.24 13.55
CA ASP A 561 -4.88 -30.58 13.10
C ASP A 561 -5.52 -31.46 14.19
N ASP A 562 -5.61 -30.96 15.44
CA ASP A 562 -6.21 -31.70 16.56
C ASP A 562 -7.66 -32.12 16.25
N ARG A 563 -7.99 -33.37 16.55
CA ARG A 563 -9.34 -33.92 16.44
C ARG A 563 -10.11 -33.74 17.74
N ILE A 564 -11.42 -33.47 17.65
CA ILE A 564 -12.28 -33.19 18.81
C ILE A 564 -13.55 -34.03 18.81
N GLU A 565 -14.11 -34.28 19.99
CA GLU A 565 -15.52 -34.66 20.18
C GLU A 565 -16.29 -33.43 20.66
N VAL A 566 -17.52 -33.25 20.18
CA VAL A 566 -18.37 -32.09 20.50
C VAL A 566 -19.70 -32.57 21.06
N TRP A 567 -20.19 -31.94 22.13
CA TRP A 567 -21.52 -32.15 22.68
C TRP A 567 -22.33 -30.87 22.59
N VAL A 568 -23.58 -31.00 22.14
CA VAL A 568 -24.53 -29.91 21.93
C VAL A 568 -25.79 -30.21 22.72
N ALA A 569 -26.14 -29.33 23.67
CA ALA A 569 -27.32 -29.47 24.51
C ALA A 569 -28.24 -28.25 24.42
N GLY A 570 -29.54 -28.49 24.33
CA GLY A 570 -30.53 -27.42 24.20
C GLY A 570 -31.93 -27.94 23.84
N PRO A 571 -32.87 -27.04 23.52
CA PRO A 571 -34.24 -27.39 23.13
C PRO A 571 -34.30 -28.41 21.98
N ALA A 572 -35.34 -29.24 21.95
CA ALA A 572 -35.55 -30.23 20.88
C ALA A 572 -35.61 -29.57 19.50
N GLU A 573 -36.32 -28.45 19.38
CA GLU A 573 -36.44 -27.65 18.15
C GLU A 573 -35.07 -27.23 17.57
N ALA A 574 -34.17 -26.71 18.41
CA ALA A 574 -32.81 -26.35 17.97
C ALA A 574 -32.00 -27.57 17.53
N ARG A 575 -32.14 -28.71 18.22
CA ARG A 575 -31.42 -29.95 17.87
C ARG A 575 -31.93 -30.58 16.58
N GLU A 576 -33.24 -30.57 16.36
CA GLU A 576 -33.86 -31.07 15.13
C GLU A 576 -33.45 -30.22 13.93
N ALA A 577 -33.47 -28.89 14.06
CA ALA A 577 -33.01 -27.98 13.01
C ALA A 577 -31.52 -28.17 12.65
N LEU A 578 -30.67 -28.48 13.63
CA LEU A 578 -29.24 -28.73 13.40
C LEU A 578 -28.92 -30.11 12.80
N SER A 579 -29.80 -31.09 12.97
CA SER A 579 -29.57 -32.50 12.61
C SER A 579 -29.06 -32.69 11.17
N PRO A 580 -29.65 -32.05 10.13
CA PRO A 580 -29.20 -32.18 8.74
C PRO A 580 -27.78 -31.63 8.50
N HIS A 581 -27.29 -30.76 9.37
CA HIS A 581 -26.03 -30.04 9.21
C HIS A 581 -24.87 -30.63 10.04
N LEU A 582 -25.13 -31.53 10.98
CA LEU A 582 -24.12 -32.05 11.92
C LEU A 582 -22.90 -32.65 11.20
N ALA A 583 -23.09 -33.38 10.11
CA ALA A 583 -21.98 -33.97 9.34
C ALA A 583 -21.06 -32.89 8.73
N LYS A 584 -21.65 -31.81 8.21
CA LYS A 584 -20.90 -30.68 7.64
C LYS A 584 -20.16 -29.92 8.75
N ILE A 585 -20.83 -29.64 9.86
CA ILE A 585 -20.21 -29.00 11.04
C ILE A 585 -19.01 -29.83 11.49
N ALA A 586 -19.16 -31.16 11.60
CA ALA A 586 -18.09 -32.03 12.04
C ALA A 586 -16.87 -31.97 11.11
N ALA A 587 -17.09 -32.01 9.79
CA ALA A 587 -16.04 -31.87 8.80
C ALA A 587 -15.32 -30.51 8.89
N ASP A 588 -16.08 -29.42 8.98
CA ASP A 588 -15.54 -28.05 9.04
C ASP A 588 -14.81 -27.75 10.39
N THR A 589 -15.08 -28.51 11.46
CA THR A 589 -14.48 -28.29 12.80
C THR A 589 -13.48 -29.37 13.22
N LEU A 590 -13.17 -30.32 12.34
CA LEU A 590 -12.36 -31.50 12.65
C LEU A 590 -12.91 -32.31 13.84
N ALA A 591 -14.24 -32.31 13.99
CA ALA A 591 -14.90 -33.14 15.00
C ALA A 591 -15.04 -34.57 14.46
N VAL A 592 -14.63 -35.56 15.25
CA VAL A 592 -14.84 -36.98 14.91
C VAL A 592 -16.28 -37.39 15.14
N GLN A 593 -16.95 -36.75 16.11
CA GLN A 593 -18.34 -36.99 16.45
C GLN A 593 -18.95 -35.75 17.09
N ILE A 594 -20.22 -35.47 16.76
CA ILE A 594 -21.06 -34.47 17.43
C ILE A 594 -22.22 -35.19 18.09
N HIS A 595 -22.34 -35.06 19.41
CA HIS A 595 -23.39 -35.65 20.22
C HIS A 595 -24.46 -34.60 20.55
N THR A 596 -25.72 -34.91 20.32
CA THR A 596 -26.85 -34.09 20.78
C THR A 596 -27.45 -34.72 22.03
N SER A 597 -27.37 -34.06 23.19
CA SER A 597 -27.81 -34.60 24.48
C SER A 597 -28.52 -33.54 25.32
N ASP A 598 -29.24 -33.93 26.37
CA ASP A 598 -29.86 -32.97 27.30
C ASP A 598 -28.86 -32.45 28.35
N ALA A 599 -27.75 -33.18 28.57
CA ALA A 599 -26.68 -32.82 29.49
C ALA A 599 -25.32 -32.83 28.78
N LEU A 600 -24.44 -31.91 29.17
CA LEU A 600 -23.07 -31.82 28.66
C LEU A 600 -22.09 -32.49 29.64
N PRO A 601 -21.09 -33.23 29.14
CA PRO A 601 -19.97 -33.68 29.97
C PRO A 601 -19.00 -32.53 30.27
N ASP A 602 -18.12 -32.72 31.25
CA ASP A 602 -16.94 -31.87 31.43
C ASP A 602 -16.06 -31.96 30.18
N GLY A 603 -15.67 -30.80 29.66
CA GLY A 603 -14.87 -30.66 28.44
C GLY A 603 -13.73 -29.66 28.61
N ASP A 604 -12.85 -29.59 27.62
CA ASP A 604 -11.68 -28.70 27.65
C ASP A 604 -12.09 -27.23 27.51
N ALA A 605 -13.20 -26.95 26.81
CA ALA A 605 -13.82 -25.63 26.73
C ALA A 605 -15.32 -25.76 26.42
N GLY A 606 -16.11 -24.74 26.80
CA GLY A 606 -17.54 -24.68 26.49
C GLY A 606 -18.07 -23.25 26.35
N ALA A 607 -19.19 -23.11 25.66
CA ALA A 607 -19.86 -21.83 25.42
C ALA A 607 -21.39 -21.99 25.39
N GLU A 608 -22.10 -20.89 25.66
CA GLU A 608 -23.53 -20.76 25.39
C GLU A 608 -23.76 -19.93 24.12
N LEU A 609 -24.77 -20.32 23.35
CA LEU A 609 -25.09 -19.75 22.05
C LEU A 609 -26.60 -19.58 21.92
N ALA A 610 -27.05 -18.37 21.57
CA ALA A 610 -28.44 -18.14 21.20
C ALA A 610 -28.64 -18.53 19.73
N LEU A 611 -29.38 -19.62 19.50
CA LEU A 611 -29.85 -20.05 18.19
C LEU A 611 -31.34 -19.72 18.02
N SER A 612 -31.84 -19.87 16.79
CA SER A 612 -33.23 -19.56 16.47
C SER A 612 -34.22 -20.42 17.26
N GLY A 613 -33.89 -21.70 17.47
CA GLY A 613 -34.67 -22.63 18.30
C GLY A 613 -34.41 -22.52 19.82
N GLY A 614 -33.68 -21.50 20.27
CA GLY A 614 -33.41 -21.22 21.68
C GLY A 614 -31.93 -21.29 22.09
N LEU A 615 -31.68 -21.20 23.40
CA LEU A 615 -30.32 -21.22 23.96
C LEU A 615 -29.74 -22.63 23.93
N VAL A 616 -28.60 -22.78 23.25
CA VAL A 616 -27.84 -24.03 23.14
C VAL A 616 -26.50 -23.88 23.87
N ARG A 617 -26.08 -24.94 24.55
CA ARG A 617 -24.77 -25.06 25.19
C ARG A 617 -23.92 -26.04 24.38
N VAL A 618 -22.65 -25.71 24.18
CA VAL A 618 -21.69 -26.57 23.49
C VAL A 618 -20.44 -26.77 24.33
N THR A 619 -19.96 -28.01 24.41
CA THR A 619 -18.64 -28.34 24.98
C THR A 619 -17.84 -29.18 23.99
N LEU A 620 -16.52 -29.03 24.00
CA LEU A 620 -15.61 -29.86 23.22
C LEU A 620 -14.57 -30.56 24.09
N ARG A 621 -14.04 -31.67 23.59
CA ARG A 621 -12.92 -32.41 24.18
C ARG A 621 -11.94 -32.86 23.10
N ARG A 622 -10.65 -32.72 23.34
CA ARG A 622 -9.58 -33.23 22.47
C ARG A 622 -9.59 -34.76 22.44
N CYS A 623 -9.56 -35.34 21.25
CA CYS A 623 -9.31 -36.77 21.09
C CYS A 623 -7.82 -37.03 21.36
N ARG A 624 -7.50 -37.81 22.40
CA ARG A 624 -6.12 -38.29 22.57
C ARG A 624 -5.80 -39.29 21.44
N PRO A 625 -4.65 -39.18 20.76
CA PRO A 625 -4.27 -40.18 19.77
C PRO A 625 -4.19 -41.56 20.45
N PRO A 626 -4.53 -42.67 19.76
CA PRO A 626 -4.23 -44.00 20.27
C PRO A 626 -2.73 -44.06 20.53
N ALA A 627 -2.34 -44.53 21.72
CA ALA A 627 -0.93 -44.62 22.11
C ALA A 627 -0.15 -45.38 21.03
N ALA A 628 0.79 -44.68 20.37
CA ALA A 628 1.73 -45.33 19.47
C ALA A 628 2.50 -46.37 20.29
N SER A 629 2.41 -47.63 19.89
CA SER A 629 3.23 -48.69 20.45
C SER A 629 4.70 -48.27 20.34
N ALA A 630 5.39 -48.20 21.46
CA ALA A 630 6.81 -47.91 21.53
C ALA A 630 7.60 -48.92 20.69
N SER A 631 8.02 -48.54 19.48
CA SER A 631 9.08 -49.23 18.73
C SER A 631 10.38 -48.47 18.94
N ALA A 632 11.36 -49.20 19.45
CA ALA A 632 12.66 -48.74 19.89
C ALA A 632 13.55 -48.17 18.76
N GLY A 633 14.38 -47.21 19.15
CA GLY A 633 15.80 -47.16 18.81
C GLY A 633 16.20 -46.52 17.49
N ALA A 634 16.82 -45.34 17.57
CA ALA A 634 18.24 -45.10 17.26
C ALA A 634 18.47 -43.64 16.78
N GLU A 635 19.24 -42.90 17.56
CA GLU A 635 20.01 -41.71 17.14
C GLU A 635 21.46 -42.14 16.79
N PRO A 636 22.29 -41.25 16.20
CA PRO A 636 21.99 -39.93 15.62
C PRO A 636 22.24 -39.83 14.10
#